data_AF-A0A8C7MIJ4-F1
#
_entry.id   AF-A0A8C7MIJ4-F1
#
_cell.length_a   1.000
_cell.length_b   1.000
_cell.length_c   1.000
_cell.angle_alpha   90.00
_cell.angle_beta   90.00
_cell.angle_gamma   90.00
#
_symmetry.space_group_name_H-M   'P 1'
#
loop_
_entity.id
_entity.type
_entity.pdbx_description
1 polymer ?
#
loop_
_entity_poly.entity_id
_entity_poly.type
_entity_poly.pdbx_seq_one_letter_code
_entity_poly.pdbx_strand_id
1 'polypeptide(L)'
;MGGGGQRRRWEYWWVAVRFSLLLCLGEKVSAQIRYSIPEEVKEGSVVGNVAKDLGLDVSTLVERRFRIVSGSKDALFQVNQNNGVLYVHKNIDREEVCDGDSACLIDLKMVVENPLEIHYVGVEITDVNDNSPSFPDIAKGLDISESTHAGSHFQLPAARDLDSGINSIRLYKLSQNAHFELEVRDRGDEKVPFLVLQKTLDREQKCEHRLLLTAIDGGNPPRSTNLNLTVTVLDINDNRPVFSQEVYTVTLEENVSINTVVIQVKAIDLDEAVNGDVEYSLGRDLNRKVYEVFNLDGVTGEIRVKGEVDFESTEVYRLDVQASDKGQPPMTVSCRVIIKITDVNDNQPDIEVTSLSNLVREDAKPGTVVYLISVTDKDSGINGKVLCSLSDTVPFELKPSYQDNMYSLVTKQRLDRELVSHYDITITATDCGQPPLSTFKTLSVQISDVNDNSPEFSQTPLQLYLAENNAPGASIFSVSATDKDLNENAVISYHIVRGEGTLNDMASFLNINSENGHISALKSFDFESLKTFQFQVVATDSGTPLLSSNVTVNVFILDQNDNAPVILYPVSANGSAEGLEEIPRNVNVGHLVTKVRAYDADIGYNGWLLFSLQEVTDHSLFALDRYTGQIRTLRSFTETDEAEHKLVILVKDNGNVSLSATATVIIKVVEPKEAFAASDVKSSVKDEEENSVTFYLIITLGSVSTLFLISIIVLIVMQCSKTPDYSSKYLQDTNYDGTLCHSIQYRSGDNRYMLVGPRMSIGSTIVPGSNGNTLVIPEDRRRASGEMRSETLRQDPRSRPQSLSHTQPRKLTPKVPNSDWRYSASLRAGMQSSVHMEESSVMQGAQGVLVQNWPTVSSAAGDAEGGEVSPPMGAGVDSNSWHFRYGAGGPGGPPQHLKPGEVPPEAFIIPGSPAIISIRQQGGEDDKSDFISFGKKEEAKKKKKKKKEKKDKKDKGKDDDE
;
A
#
# COMPACT_ATOMS: atom_id res chain seq x y z
N MET A 1 105.11 19.75 -56.59
CA MET A 1 106.31 19.05 -57.14
C MET A 1 105.85 18.40 -58.44
N GLY A 2 106.51 18.49 -59.60
CA GLY A 2 107.76 19.13 -60.01
C GLY A 2 108.27 18.40 -61.28
N GLY A 3 108.95 18.99 -62.26
CA GLY A 3 109.42 20.36 -62.39
C GLY A 3 110.69 20.39 -63.24
N GLY A 4 110.57 20.68 -64.55
CA GLY A 4 111.68 20.58 -65.51
C GLY A 4 111.83 19.19 -66.15
N GLY A 5 112.58 19.03 -67.24
CA GLY A 5 113.35 20.07 -67.93
C GLY A 5 113.94 19.67 -69.29
N GLN A 6 113.16 19.87 -70.35
CA GLN A 6 113.55 20.50 -71.62
C GLN A 6 115.07 20.64 -71.91
N ARG A 7 115.80 19.54 -72.17
CA ARG A 7 117.22 19.63 -72.62
C ARG A 7 117.69 18.56 -73.62
N ARG A 8 116.87 18.27 -74.64
CA ARG A 8 117.27 17.48 -75.84
C ARG A 8 116.67 17.99 -77.17
N ARG A 9 116.21 19.24 -77.20
CA ARG A 9 115.32 19.82 -78.22
C ARG A 9 116.00 20.25 -79.54
N TRP A 10 117.15 19.68 -79.90
CA TRP A 10 117.88 20.05 -81.14
C TRP A 10 118.20 18.84 -82.04
N GLU A 11 118.54 17.67 -81.49
CA GLU A 11 118.85 16.47 -82.28
C GLU A 11 117.60 15.85 -82.95
N TYR A 12 116.43 15.98 -82.32
CA TYR A 12 115.16 15.46 -82.87
C TYR A 12 114.74 16.12 -84.19
N TRP A 13 115.22 17.32 -84.51
CA TRP A 13 114.74 18.06 -85.69
C TRP A 13 115.24 17.43 -87.01
N TRP A 14 116.50 16.98 -87.06
CA TRP A 14 117.05 16.29 -88.23
C TRP A 14 116.51 14.87 -88.42
N VAL A 15 116.15 14.18 -87.33
CA VAL A 15 115.46 12.88 -87.40
C VAL A 15 114.02 13.07 -87.89
N ALA A 16 113.30 14.06 -87.36
CA ALA A 16 111.93 14.38 -87.77
C ALA A 16 111.83 14.72 -89.26
N VAL A 17 112.76 15.52 -89.82
CA VAL A 17 112.76 15.85 -91.26
C VAL A 17 112.96 14.60 -92.14
N ARG A 18 113.83 13.65 -91.75
CA ARG A 18 113.95 12.38 -92.49
C ARG A 18 112.76 11.44 -92.32
N PHE A 19 112.10 11.44 -91.16
CA PHE A 19 110.88 10.65 -90.95
C PHE A 19 109.69 11.23 -91.74
N SER A 20 109.56 12.57 -91.79
CA SER A 20 108.52 13.25 -92.55
C SER A 20 108.65 13.04 -94.07
N LEU A 21 109.88 12.93 -94.60
CA LEU A 21 110.12 12.59 -96.01
C LEU A 21 109.86 11.11 -96.34
N LEU A 22 109.84 10.22 -95.34
CA LEU A 22 109.43 8.81 -95.49
C LEU A 22 107.91 8.62 -95.39
N LEU A 23 107.19 9.53 -94.72
CA LEU A 23 105.73 9.52 -94.62
C LEU A 23 105.01 10.05 -95.88
N CYS A 24 105.71 10.72 -96.81
CA CYS A 24 105.12 11.24 -98.05
C CYS A 24 105.06 10.24 -99.22
N LEU A 25 105.34 8.95 -98.99
CA LEU A 25 105.34 7.89 -100.02
C LEU A 25 104.72 6.59 -99.47
N GLY A 26 103.39 6.50 -99.34
CA GLY A 26 102.79 5.23 -98.89
C GLY A 26 101.27 5.09 -98.76
N GLU A 27 100.46 6.14 -98.68
CA GLU A 27 99.01 5.96 -98.46
C GLU A 27 98.24 5.64 -99.76
N LYS A 28 98.22 4.34 -100.12
CA LYS A 28 97.15 3.80 -100.96
C LYS A 28 95.94 3.48 -100.08
N VAL A 29 95.04 4.45 -99.93
CA VAL A 29 93.70 4.20 -99.38
C VAL A 29 92.93 3.30 -100.35
N SER A 30 92.78 2.03 -100.00
CA SER A 30 91.96 1.07 -100.75
C SER A 30 90.49 1.28 -100.37
N ALA A 31 89.85 2.28 -100.96
CA ALA A 31 88.43 2.54 -100.75
C ALA A 31 87.58 1.37 -101.27
N GLN A 32 86.96 0.60 -100.37
CA GLN A 32 85.95 -0.38 -100.72
C GLN A 32 84.69 0.35 -101.18
N ILE A 33 84.15 0.00 -102.35
CA ILE A 33 82.91 0.60 -102.85
C ILE A 33 81.75 0.15 -101.97
N ARG A 34 80.90 1.10 -101.60
CA ARG A 34 79.61 0.86 -100.94
C ARG A 34 78.49 1.51 -101.72
N TYR A 35 77.40 0.78 -101.90
CA TYR A 35 76.12 1.31 -102.35
C TYR A 35 75.08 1.14 -101.24
N SER A 36 74.15 2.07 -101.14
CA SER A 36 72.99 1.99 -100.26
C SER A 36 71.72 1.85 -101.09
N ILE A 37 70.86 0.89 -100.78
CA ILE A 37 69.56 0.74 -101.45
C ILE A 37 68.48 0.44 -100.39
N PRO A 38 67.28 1.06 -100.47
CA PRO A 38 66.17 0.63 -99.62
C PRO A 38 65.72 -0.78 -99.97
N GLU A 39 65.07 -1.42 -99.01
CA GLU A 39 64.32 -2.66 -99.20
C GLU A 39 62.97 -2.43 -99.91
N GLU A 40 62.20 -3.51 -100.13
CA GLU A 40 60.93 -3.50 -100.88
C GLU A 40 61.03 -2.81 -102.28
N VAL A 41 62.24 -2.84 -102.83
CA VAL A 41 62.57 -2.33 -104.15
C VAL A 41 62.26 -3.37 -105.23
N LYS A 42 61.47 -2.94 -106.22
CA LYS A 42 61.04 -3.78 -107.34
C LYS A 42 62.22 -4.46 -108.04
N GLU A 43 62.05 -5.72 -108.41
CA GLU A 43 62.99 -6.46 -109.25
C GLU A 43 63.39 -5.64 -110.50
N GLY A 44 64.69 -5.62 -110.82
CA GLY A 44 65.25 -4.77 -111.87
C GLY A 44 65.56 -3.32 -111.44
N SER A 45 65.39 -2.97 -110.17
CA SER A 45 65.86 -1.66 -109.64
C SER A 45 67.40 -1.56 -109.70
N VAL A 46 67.90 -0.37 -110.05
CA VAL A 46 69.34 -0.08 -110.18
C VAL A 46 69.95 0.24 -108.81
N VAL A 47 71.00 -0.48 -108.44
CA VAL A 47 71.81 -0.23 -107.23
C VAL A 47 72.94 0.78 -107.50
N GLY A 48 73.64 0.63 -108.63
CA GLY A 48 74.80 1.48 -108.98
C GLY A 48 75.56 0.97 -110.21
N ASN A 49 76.51 1.76 -110.74
CA ASN A 49 77.37 1.33 -111.86
C ASN A 49 78.76 0.91 -111.36
N VAL A 50 78.85 -0.35 -110.98
CA VAL A 50 80.05 -0.96 -110.38
C VAL A 50 81.26 -0.87 -111.30
N ALA A 51 81.10 -1.06 -112.61
CA ALA A 51 82.23 -0.97 -113.54
C ALA A 51 82.80 0.45 -113.61
N LYS A 52 81.92 1.45 -113.77
CA LYS A 52 82.33 2.86 -113.82
C LYS A 52 83.04 3.28 -112.53
N ASP A 53 82.49 2.89 -111.38
CA ASP A 53 83.01 3.34 -110.08
C ASP A 53 84.27 2.55 -109.66
N LEU A 54 84.49 1.33 -110.17
CA LEU A 54 85.78 0.61 -110.14
C LEU A 54 86.79 1.10 -111.19
N GLY A 55 86.42 1.99 -112.11
CA GLY A 55 87.28 2.44 -113.20
C GLY A 55 87.53 1.41 -114.31
N LEU A 56 86.67 0.40 -114.44
CA LEU A 56 86.73 -0.63 -115.48
C LEU A 56 86.11 -0.11 -116.78
N ASP A 57 86.81 -0.26 -117.91
CA ASP A 57 86.27 0.14 -119.21
C ASP A 57 85.14 -0.78 -119.66
N VAL A 58 83.97 -0.17 -119.95
CA VAL A 58 82.72 -0.85 -120.30
C VAL A 58 82.89 -1.72 -121.55
N SER A 59 83.72 -1.29 -122.50
CA SER A 59 84.04 -2.07 -123.71
C SER A 59 84.58 -3.48 -123.40
N THR A 60 85.29 -3.63 -122.28
CA THR A 60 86.05 -4.84 -121.94
C THR A 60 85.31 -5.82 -121.02
N LEU A 61 84.19 -5.41 -120.41
CA LEU A 61 83.53 -6.17 -119.34
C LEU A 61 83.04 -7.57 -119.77
N VAL A 62 82.58 -7.70 -121.02
CA VAL A 62 82.09 -8.96 -121.59
C VAL A 62 83.26 -9.90 -121.88
N GLU A 63 84.33 -9.40 -122.51
CA GLU A 63 85.54 -10.18 -122.79
C GLU A 63 86.25 -10.62 -121.49
N ARG A 64 86.24 -9.75 -120.47
CA ARG A 64 86.76 -9.99 -119.13
C ARG A 64 85.75 -10.66 -118.18
N ARG A 65 84.60 -11.11 -118.69
CA ARG A 65 83.60 -11.97 -118.01
C ARG A 65 83.17 -11.49 -116.62
N PHE A 66 82.95 -10.18 -116.46
CA PHE A 66 82.60 -9.56 -115.18
C PHE A 66 81.37 -10.21 -114.52
N ARG A 67 81.48 -10.66 -113.27
CA ARG A 67 80.41 -11.39 -112.57
C ARG A 67 80.50 -11.33 -111.05
N ILE A 68 79.35 -11.47 -110.40
CA ILE A 68 79.24 -11.72 -108.94
C ILE A 68 79.60 -13.19 -108.68
N VAL A 69 80.31 -13.45 -107.57
CA VAL A 69 80.60 -14.78 -107.03
C VAL A 69 80.00 -14.90 -105.63
N SER A 70 78.68 -15.11 -105.59
CA SER A 70 77.95 -15.41 -104.34
C SER A 70 78.23 -16.83 -103.86
N GLY A 71 78.31 -17.01 -102.54
CA GLY A 71 78.46 -18.33 -101.90
C GLY A 71 77.14 -19.01 -101.53
N SER A 72 76.05 -18.24 -101.43
CA SER A 72 74.68 -18.68 -101.18
C SER A 72 73.93 -18.96 -102.49
N LYS A 73 72.81 -19.71 -102.41
CA LYS A 73 71.97 -20.05 -103.57
C LYS A 73 71.00 -18.93 -103.98
N ASP A 74 70.60 -18.08 -103.05
CA ASP A 74 69.78 -16.89 -103.29
C ASP A 74 70.66 -15.70 -103.65
N ALA A 75 70.79 -15.42 -104.95
CA ALA A 75 71.51 -14.27 -105.46
C ALA A 75 70.58 -13.03 -105.51
N LEU A 76 70.52 -12.28 -104.41
CA LEU A 76 69.66 -11.08 -104.29
C LEU A 76 69.97 -9.99 -105.33
N PHE A 77 71.19 -9.95 -105.86
CA PHE A 77 71.65 -8.98 -106.85
C PHE A 77 72.24 -9.63 -108.10
N GLN A 78 72.09 -8.96 -109.24
CA GLN A 78 72.62 -9.37 -110.54
C GLN A 78 73.38 -8.21 -111.22
N VAL A 79 74.59 -8.46 -111.70
CA VAL A 79 75.37 -7.47 -112.47
C VAL A 79 75.22 -7.70 -113.98
N ASN A 80 74.93 -6.64 -114.73
CA ASN A 80 74.79 -6.68 -116.17
C ASN A 80 76.16 -6.50 -116.85
N GLN A 81 76.57 -7.52 -117.60
CA GLN A 81 77.91 -7.61 -118.20
C GLN A 81 78.14 -6.60 -119.33
N ASN A 82 77.08 -6.04 -119.92
CA ASN A 82 77.18 -5.12 -121.06
C ASN A 82 77.35 -3.66 -120.66
N ASN A 83 77.01 -3.29 -119.42
CA ASN A 83 77.04 -1.89 -118.94
C ASN A 83 77.63 -1.71 -117.53
N GLY A 84 77.94 -2.79 -116.82
CA GLY A 84 78.53 -2.78 -115.48
C GLY A 84 77.58 -2.37 -114.35
N VAL A 85 76.28 -2.25 -114.62
CA VAL A 85 75.26 -1.84 -113.65
C VAL A 85 74.82 -3.04 -112.81
N LEU A 86 74.72 -2.82 -111.50
CA LEU A 86 74.16 -3.75 -110.53
C LEU A 86 72.66 -3.51 -110.37
N TYR A 87 71.89 -4.59 -110.43
CA TYR A 87 70.43 -4.61 -110.33
C TYR A 87 69.98 -5.54 -109.19
N VAL A 88 68.82 -5.26 -108.62
CA VAL A 88 68.10 -6.15 -107.71
C VAL A 88 67.45 -7.29 -108.51
N HIS A 89 67.63 -8.54 -108.08
CA HIS A 89 67.14 -9.74 -108.79
C HIS A 89 66.00 -10.49 -108.05
N LYS A 90 65.91 -10.34 -106.74
CA LYS A 90 64.80 -10.85 -105.91
C LYS A 90 64.33 -9.68 -105.05
N ASN A 91 63.07 -9.65 -104.62
CA ASN A 91 62.67 -8.67 -103.60
C ASN A 91 63.55 -8.84 -102.35
N ILE A 92 63.85 -7.72 -101.70
CA ILE A 92 64.70 -7.66 -100.52
C ILE A 92 63.79 -7.28 -99.36
N ASP A 93 63.72 -8.20 -98.40
CA ASP A 93 63.11 -8.10 -97.07
C ASP A 93 64.30 -8.11 -96.10
N ARG A 94 64.49 -7.05 -95.32
CA ARG A 94 65.67 -6.90 -94.44
C ARG A 94 65.52 -7.74 -93.18
N GLU A 95 64.30 -7.96 -92.72
CA GLU A 95 63.96 -8.71 -91.50
C GLU A 95 64.31 -10.20 -91.67
N GLU A 96 63.95 -10.82 -92.81
CA GLU A 96 64.33 -12.20 -93.17
C GLU A 96 65.85 -12.33 -93.38
N VAL A 97 66.50 -11.30 -93.94
CA VAL A 97 67.91 -11.37 -94.35
C VAL A 97 68.91 -11.05 -93.22
N CYS A 98 68.53 -10.19 -92.27
CA CYS A 98 69.45 -9.63 -91.28
C CYS A 98 69.02 -9.77 -89.80
N ASP A 99 67.90 -10.43 -89.46
CA ASP A 99 67.55 -10.89 -88.10
C ASP A 99 67.75 -9.84 -86.97
N GLY A 100 67.40 -8.57 -87.26
CA GLY A 100 67.50 -7.44 -86.33
C GLY A 100 68.87 -6.76 -86.23
N ASP A 101 69.87 -7.14 -87.02
CA ASP A 101 71.21 -6.55 -86.93
C ASP A 101 71.23 -5.07 -87.39
N SER A 102 71.84 -4.20 -86.58
CA SER A 102 71.75 -2.73 -86.72
C SER A 102 72.39 -2.12 -87.99
N ALA A 103 73.06 -2.93 -88.81
CA ALA A 103 73.68 -2.52 -90.07
C ALA A 103 73.67 -3.68 -91.09
N CYS A 104 72.58 -3.80 -91.86
CA CYS A 104 72.38 -4.87 -92.83
C CYS A 104 73.27 -4.67 -94.09
N LEU A 105 74.49 -5.22 -94.05
CA LEU A 105 75.49 -5.05 -95.11
C LEU A 105 75.85 -6.38 -95.80
N ILE A 106 75.58 -6.45 -97.11
CA ILE A 106 75.86 -7.59 -97.96
C ILE A 106 77.15 -7.36 -98.75
N ASP A 107 78.22 -8.08 -98.40
CA ASP A 107 79.49 -8.06 -99.13
C ASP A 107 79.45 -8.89 -100.42
N LEU A 108 79.27 -8.22 -101.56
CA LEU A 108 79.34 -8.84 -102.89
C LEU A 108 80.79 -8.95 -103.36
N LYS A 109 81.17 -10.15 -103.81
CA LYS A 109 82.49 -10.45 -104.38
C LYS A 109 82.38 -10.42 -105.90
N MET A 110 82.84 -9.33 -106.51
CA MET A 110 82.90 -9.15 -107.95
C MET A 110 84.22 -9.72 -108.49
N VAL A 111 84.17 -10.46 -109.59
CA VAL A 111 85.37 -11.01 -110.24
C VAL A 111 85.42 -10.56 -111.70
N VAL A 112 86.61 -10.12 -112.10
CA VAL A 112 86.98 -9.79 -113.48
C VAL A 112 88.09 -10.76 -113.89
N GLU A 113 88.00 -11.38 -115.06
CA GLU A 113 88.99 -12.31 -115.58
C GLU A 113 89.95 -11.62 -116.58
N ASN A 114 91.18 -12.12 -116.72
CA ASN A 114 92.22 -11.64 -117.65
C ASN A 114 92.55 -10.12 -117.64
N PRO A 115 93.47 -9.64 -116.75
CA PRO A 115 94.00 -10.32 -115.58
C PRO A 115 92.90 -10.59 -114.55
N LEU A 116 93.14 -11.56 -113.65
CA LEU A 116 92.19 -11.90 -112.60
C LEU A 116 92.22 -10.84 -111.49
N GLU A 117 91.12 -10.11 -111.34
CA GLU A 117 90.90 -9.12 -110.27
C GLU A 117 89.68 -9.52 -109.44
N ILE A 118 89.74 -9.28 -108.13
CA ILE A 118 88.63 -9.49 -107.19
C ILE A 118 88.36 -8.17 -106.50
N HIS A 119 87.13 -7.67 -106.66
CA HIS A 119 86.67 -6.40 -106.10
C HIS A 119 85.54 -6.66 -105.11
N TYR A 120 85.63 -6.06 -103.93
CA TYR A 120 84.64 -6.20 -102.86
C TYR A 120 83.71 -4.98 -102.89
N VAL A 121 82.42 -5.23 -102.95
CA VAL A 121 81.38 -4.20 -103.04
C VAL A 121 80.36 -4.46 -101.94
N GLY A 122 80.33 -3.61 -100.93
CA GLY A 122 79.29 -3.67 -99.90
C GLY A 122 77.98 -3.08 -100.45
N VAL A 123 76.87 -3.79 -100.28
CA VAL A 123 75.53 -3.22 -100.45
C VAL A 123 74.87 -3.14 -99.09
N GLU A 124 74.63 -1.92 -98.64
CA GLU A 124 73.94 -1.59 -97.40
C GLU A 124 72.43 -1.51 -97.71
N ILE A 125 71.65 -2.40 -97.10
CA ILE A 125 70.19 -2.37 -97.19
C ILE A 125 69.69 -1.36 -96.16
N THR A 126 69.03 -0.30 -96.62
CA THR A 126 68.49 0.73 -95.73
C THR A 126 67.04 0.46 -95.41
N ASP A 127 66.77 0.37 -94.10
CA ASP A 127 65.48 0.10 -93.50
C ASP A 127 64.32 0.99 -94.01
N VAL A 128 63.15 0.39 -94.26
CA VAL A 128 61.90 1.05 -94.67
C VAL A 128 60.79 0.77 -93.66
N ASN A 129 59.92 1.76 -93.37
CA ASN A 129 58.90 1.68 -92.32
C ASN A 129 57.66 0.85 -92.74
N ASP A 130 57.88 -0.41 -93.14
CA ASP A 130 56.89 -1.28 -93.77
C ASP A 130 56.14 -2.18 -92.75
N ASN A 131 56.74 -2.49 -91.59
CA ASN A 131 56.07 -3.09 -90.43
C ASN A 131 55.32 -2.03 -89.62
N SER A 132 54.99 -2.32 -88.35
CA SER A 132 54.23 -1.44 -87.47
C SER A 132 54.36 -1.91 -86.03
N PRO A 133 54.33 -0.99 -85.04
CA PRO A 133 54.37 -1.38 -83.64
C PRO A 133 53.19 -2.30 -83.30
N SER A 134 53.45 -3.36 -82.55
CA SER A 134 52.46 -4.38 -82.15
C SER A 134 52.58 -4.71 -80.66
N PHE A 135 51.47 -4.83 -79.93
CA PHE A 135 51.49 -5.35 -78.56
C PHE A 135 51.19 -6.85 -78.57
N PRO A 136 51.77 -7.65 -77.65
CA PRO A 136 51.43 -9.07 -77.52
C PRO A 136 49.96 -9.32 -77.15
N ASP A 137 49.37 -8.42 -76.37
CA ASP A 137 47.98 -8.45 -75.91
C ASP A 137 47.20 -7.25 -76.49
N ILE A 138 45.88 -7.42 -76.70
CA ILE A 138 44.97 -6.33 -77.12
C ILE A 138 44.47 -5.51 -75.91
N ALA A 139 44.47 -6.11 -74.72
CA ALA A 139 44.09 -5.48 -73.47
C ALA A 139 44.91 -6.05 -72.30
N LYS A 140 45.21 -5.21 -71.31
CA LYS A 140 45.94 -5.59 -70.10
C LYS A 140 45.20 -5.11 -68.84
N GLY A 141 44.82 -6.07 -67.99
CA GLY A 141 44.37 -5.80 -66.62
C GLY A 141 45.56 -5.51 -65.70
N LEU A 142 45.36 -4.60 -64.74
CA LEU A 142 46.29 -4.27 -63.66
C LEU A 142 45.51 -4.07 -62.36
N ASP A 143 45.68 -4.97 -61.40
CA ASP A 143 45.08 -4.84 -60.08
C ASP A 143 46.02 -4.01 -59.17
N ILE A 144 45.53 -2.89 -58.64
CA ILE A 144 46.32 -1.93 -57.85
C ILE A 144 45.56 -1.56 -56.58
N SER A 145 46.12 -1.84 -55.40
CA SER A 145 45.51 -1.44 -54.12
C SER A 145 45.50 0.08 -53.95
N GLU A 146 44.44 0.65 -53.39
CA GLU A 146 44.35 2.10 -53.17
C GLU A 146 45.34 2.65 -52.14
N SER A 147 45.72 1.82 -51.17
CA SER A 147 46.81 2.10 -50.21
C SER A 147 48.17 2.36 -50.88
N THR A 148 48.32 2.03 -52.17
CA THR A 148 49.55 2.22 -52.94
C THR A 148 49.97 3.68 -52.98
N HIS A 149 51.18 3.94 -52.51
CA HIS A 149 51.73 5.30 -52.46
C HIS A 149 52.02 5.86 -53.87
N ALA A 150 51.80 7.16 -54.04
CA ALA A 150 52.26 7.89 -55.22
C ALA A 150 53.78 7.78 -55.39
N GLY A 151 54.25 7.71 -56.64
CA GLY A 151 55.61 7.30 -57.01
C GLY A 151 55.78 5.79 -57.23
N SER A 152 54.72 4.99 -57.15
CA SER A 152 54.76 3.55 -57.45
C SER A 152 54.75 3.29 -58.96
N HIS A 153 55.55 2.34 -59.43
CA HIS A 153 55.80 2.07 -60.85
C HIS A 153 55.33 0.66 -61.22
N PHE A 154 54.52 0.53 -62.28
CA PHE A 154 54.01 -0.74 -62.78
C PHE A 154 54.53 -0.97 -64.20
N GLN A 155 55.26 -2.06 -64.41
CA GLN A 155 55.80 -2.37 -65.74
C GLN A 155 54.68 -2.76 -66.70
N LEU A 156 54.60 -2.07 -67.83
CA LEU A 156 53.68 -2.38 -68.92
C LEU A 156 54.39 -3.29 -69.96
N PRO A 157 53.65 -4.09 -70.74
CA PRO A 157 54.25 -4.78 -71.88
C PRO A 157 54.78 -3.75 -72.88
N ALA A 158 56.01 -3.90 -73.34
CA ALA A 158 56.51 -3.16 -74.48
C ALA A 158 55.80 -3.65 -75.75
N ALA A 159 55.43 -2.72 -76.63
CA ALA A 159 55.17 -3.07 -78.02
C ALA A 159 56.48 -3.52 -78.69
N ARG A 160 56.38 -4.32 -79.73
CA ARG A 160 57.48 -4.73 -80.61
C ARG A 160 57.23 -4.24 -82.03
N ASP A 161 58.29 -3.84 -82.68
CA ASP A 161 58.33 -3.54 -84.10
C ASP A 161 59.54 -4.28 -84.70
N LEU A 162 59.49 -4.58 -85.98
CA LEU A 162 60.58 -5.25 -86.69
C LEU A 162 61.50 -4.24 -87.40
N ASP A 163 60.94 -3.09 -87.78
CA ASP A 163 61.65 -1.95 -88.33
C ASP A 163 62.71 -1.43 -87.33
N SER A 164 63.85 -0.97 -87.85
CA SER A 164 65.06 -0.64 -87.10
C SER A 164 65.39 0.87 -87.11
N GLY A 165 66.28 1.28 -86.22
CA GLY A 165 66.81 2.64 -86.20
C GLY A 165 65.75 3.71 -85.93
N ILE A 166 65.39 4.50 -86.97
CA ILE A 166 64.41 5.58 -86.84
C ILE A 166 62.98 5.14 -87.09
N ASN A 167 62.78 4.02 -87.81
CA ASN A 167 61.47 3.45 -88.08
C ASN A 167 61.01 2.52 -86.94
N SER A 168 61.93 2.12 -86.06
CA SER A 168 61.56 1.45 -84.81
C SER A 168 60.80 2.36 -83.82
N ILE A 169 60.29 1.76 -82.74
CA ILE A 169 59.39 2.43 -81.77
C ILE A 169 60.04 3.68 -81.18
N ARG A 170 59.46 4.84 -81.49
CA ARG A 170 59.99 6.14 -81.07
C ARG A 170 59.36 6.64 -79.78
N LEU A 171 58.05 6.50 -79.63
CA LEU A 171 57.26 7.13 -78.57
C LEU A 171 56.12 6.23 -78.10
N TYR A 172 56.01 6.04 -76.78
CA TYR A 172 54.76 5.60 -76.15
C TYR A 172 54.00 6.82 -75.62
N LYS A 173 52.67 6.76 -75.68
CA LYS A 173 51.76 7.83 -75.23
C LYS A 173 50.58 7.23 -74.47
N LEU A 174 50.29 7.78 -73.29
CA LEU A 174 49.13 7.39 -72.48
C LEU A 174 47.96 8.35 -72.72
N SER A 175 46.73 7.85 -72.60
CA SER A 175 45.51 8.67 -72.53
C SER A 175 45.52 9.65 -71.36
N GLN A 176 45.08 10.88 -71.61
CA GLN A 176 44.96 11.91 -70.58
C GLN A 176 44.06 11.45 -69.43
N ASN A 177 44.62 11.46 -68.22
CA ASN A 177 43.94 11.08 -66.98
C ASN A 177 44.56 11.87 -65.80
N ALA A 178 44.09 11.64 -64.57
CA ALA A 178 44.44 12.45 -63.40
C ALA A 178 45.28 11.74 -62.31
N HIS A 179 45.54 10.43 -62.42
CA HIS A 179 46.20 9.62 -61.37
C HIS A 179 47.45 8.88 -61.88
N PHE A 180 47.58 8.65 -63.19
CA PHE A 180 48.65 7.87 -63.80
C PHE A 180 49.42 8.66 -64.86
N GLU A 181 50.73 8.62 -64.79
CA GLU A 181 51.65 9.11 -65.82
C GLU A 181 52.38 7.92 -66.48
N LEU A 182 53.08 8.18 -67.58
CA LEU A 182 53.85 7.19 -68.32
C LEU A 182 55.33 7.56 -68.31
N GLU A 183 56.15 6.76 -67.64
CA GLU A 183 57.60 6.83 -67.75
C GLU A 183 58.07 5.79 -68.78
N VAL A 184 58.96 6.15 -69.68
CA VAL A 184 59.59 5.19 -70.63
C VAL A 184 61.06 5.07 -70.28
N ARG A 185 61.50 3.86 -69.94
CA ARG A 185 62.91 3.56 -69.64
C ARG A 185 63.56 2.93 -70.85
N ASP A 186 64.48 3.65 -71.45
CA ASP A 186 65.31 3.17 -72.55
C ASP A 186 66.37 2.20 -72.01
N ARG A 187 66.50 1.02 -72.62
CA ARG A 187 67.50 -0.01 -72.28
C ARG A 187 68.51 -0.25 -73.41
N GLY A 188 68.65 0.69 -74.34
CA GLY A 188 69.46 0.55 -75.55
C GLY A 188 68.67 -0.12 -76.67
N ASP A 189 68.40 -1.42 -76.52
CA ASP A 189 67.79 -2.23 -77.58
C ASP A 189 66.24 -2.28 -77.46
N GLU A 190 65.69 -2.11 -76.26
CA GLU A 190 64.23 -2.03 -76.00
C GLU A 190 63.87 -0.79 -75.17
N LYS A 191 62.75 -0.14 -75.49
CA LYS A 191 62.13 0.92 -74.67
C LYS A 191 60.99 0.33 -73.86
N VAL A 192 61.11 0.32 -72.53
CA VAL A 192 60.12 -0.31 -71.65
C VAL A 192 59.21 0.74 -71.02
N PRO A 193 57.89 0.72 -71.28
CA PRO A 193 56.93 1.61 -70.63
C PRO A 193 56.60 1.17 -69.19
N PHE A 194 56.48 2.16 -68.29
CA PHE A 194 56.05 2.01 -66.90
C PHE A 194 54.90 2.98 -66.62
N LEU A 195 53.81 2.47 -66.07
CA LEU A 195 52.72 3.28 -65.53
C LEU A 195 53.15 3.78 -64.14
N VAL A 196 53.15 5.08 -63.91
CA VAL A 196 53.55 5.68 -62.62
C VAL A 196 52.35 6.32 -61.95
N LEU A 197 52.06 5.91 -60.71
CA LEU A 197 50.96 6.44 -59.92
C LEU A 197 51.35 7.81 -59.35
N GLN A 198 50.74 8.90 -59.84
CA GLN A 198 51.02 10.28 -59.43
C GLN A 198 50.08 10.80 -58.31
N LYS A 199 48.93 10.17 -58.11
CA LYS A 199 48.02 10.43 -56.99
C LYS A 199 47.57 9.11 -56.39
N THR A 200 47.20 9.11 -55.12
CA THR A 200 46.50 7.98 -54.50
C THR A 200 45.24 7.62 -55.28
N LEU A 201 44.81 6.37 -55.13
CA LEU A 201 43.51 5.90 -55.57
C LEU A 201 42.55 5.92 -54.36
N ASP A 202 41.28 5.69 -54.64
CA ASP A 202 40.12 5.81 -53.75
C ASP A 202 39.02 5.02 -54.46
N ARG A 203 38.74 3.78 -54.01
CA ARG A 203 37.87 2.83 -54.71
C ARG A 203 36.40 3.24 -54.56
N GLU A 204 36.03 3.80 -53.42
CA GLU A 204 34.68 4.31 -53.10
C GLU A 204 34.32 5.47 -54.03
N GLN A 205 35.29 6.31 -54.39
CA GLN A 205 35.16 7.30 -55.46
C GLN A 205 35.22 6.66 -56.84
N LYS A 206 36.15 5.72 -57.09
CA LYS A 206 36.32 5.08 -58.41
C LYS A 206 37.09 3.75 -58.41
N CYS A 207 36.35 2.64 -58.48
CA CYS A 207 36.89 1.28 -58.55
C CYS A 207 37.57 0.86 -59.88
N GLU A 208 37.37 1.57 -61.01
CA GLU A 208 37.94 1.17 -62.31
C GLU A 208 38.44 2.38 -63.13
N HIS A 209 39.68 2.33 -63.61
CA HIS A 209 40.27 3.31 -64.54
C HIS A 209 40.61 2.65 -65.88
N ARG A 210 39.92 3.05 -66.94
CA ARG A 210 40.23 2.66 -68.32
C ARG A 210 41.15 3.69 -68.97
N LEU A 211 42.30 3.24 -69.45
CA LEU A 211 43.33 4.04 -70.11
C LEU A 211 43.69 3.43 -71.47
N LEU A 212 44.25 4.23 -72.37
CA LEU A 212 44.76 3.78 -73.67
C LEU A 212 46.27 4.05 -73.74
N LEU A 213 47.06 3.01 -74.02
CA LEU A 213 48.48 3.14 -74.32
C LEU A 213 48.68 3.02 -75.83
N THR A 214 49.13 4.09 -76.47
CA THR A 214 49.51 4.10 -77.89
C THR A 214 51.02 3.95 -78.01
N ALA A 215 51.48 3.00 -78.83
CA ALA A 215 52.87 2.93 -79.31
C ALA A 215 52.94 3.55 -80.70
N ILE A 216 53.96 4.36 -80.97
CA ILE A 216 54.17 5.08 -82.23
C ILE A 216 55.63 4.90 -82.67
N ASP A 217 55.82 4.56 -83.94
CA ASP A 217 57.14 4.53 -84.59
C ASP A 217 57.74 5.93 -84.79
N GLY A 218 58.91 6.00 -85.45
CA GLY A 218 59.51 7.27 -85.88
C GLY A 218 59.43 7.55 -87.37
N GLY A 219 58.67 6.73 -88.11
CA GLY A 219 58.56 6.73 -89.57
C GLY A 219 57.88 7.93 -90.19
N ASN A 220 57.84 7.92 -91.53
CA ASN A 220 57.18 8.95 -92.33
C ASN A 220 56.47 8.31 -93.55
N PRO A 221 55.14 8.09 -93.50
CA PRO A 221 54.21 8.44 -92.42
C PRO A 221 54.40 7.57 -91.17
N PRO A 222 54.17 8.11 -89.96
CA PRO A 222 54.28 7.32 -88.73
C PRO A 222 53.06 6.40 -88.54
N ARG A 223 53.31 5.19 -88.06
CA ARG A 223 52.33 4.13 -87.79
C ARG A 223 52.25 3.88 -86.29
N SER A 224 51.13 3.33 -85.83
CA SER A 224 50.84 3.25 -84.40
C SER A 224 49.82 2.17 -84.05
N THR A 225 49.97 1.57 -82.86
CA THR A 225 49.02 0.62 -82.30
C THR A 225 48.56 1.02 -80.90
N ASN A 226 47.47 0.43 -80.42
CA ASN A 226 46.85 0.72 -79.13
C ASN A 226 46.68 -0.53 -78.27
N LEU A 227 47.02 -0.41 -77.00
CA LEU A 227 46.72 -1.37 -75.93
C LEU A 227 45.69 -0.73 -74.97
N ASN A 228 44.60 -1.45 -74.71
CA ASN A 228 43.63 -1.04 -73.69
C ASN A 228 44.15 -1.44 -72.31
N LEU A 229 44.32 -0.48 -71.40
CA LEU A 229 44.67 -0.75 -70.01
C LEU A 229 43.43 -0.60 -69.14
N THR A 230 43.08 -1.64 -68.39
CA THR A 230 42.07 -1.56 -67.33
C THR A 230 42.79 -1.68 -66.00
N VAL A 231 42.80 -0.60 -65.21
CA VAL A 231 43.24 -0.65 -63.82
C VAL A 231 42.03 -0.88 -62.93
N THR A 232 42.04 -2.00 -62.23
CA THR A 232 41.08 -2.39 -61.19
C THR A 232 41.65 -1.97 -59.84
N VAL A 233 40.92 -1.14 -59.10
CA VAL A 233 41.36 -0.69 -57.77
C VAL A 233 41.00 -1.76 -56.75
N LEU A 234 42.00 -2.29 -56.04
CA LEU A 234 41.81 -3.29 -54.99
C LEU A 234 41.52 -2.62 -53.65
N ASP A 235 40.37 -3.01 -53.11
CA ASP A 235 39.81 -2.68 -51.80
C ASP A 235 40.77 -2.95 -50.63
N ILE A 236 40.80 -2.02 -49.67
CA ILE A 236 41.48 -2.12 -48.38
C ILE A 236 40.52 -1.66 -47.28
N ASN A 237 40.56 -2.31 -46.11
CA ASN A 237 39.83 -1.88 -44.92
C ASN A 237 40.39 -0.53 -44.42
N ASP A 238 39.79 0.56 -44.91
CA ASP A 238 40.25 1.96 -44.84
C ASP A 238 39.17 2.85 -44.23
N ASN A 239 37.90 2.56 -44.56
CA ASN A 239 36.76 3.08 -43.83
C ASN A 239 36.54 2.28 -42.54
N ARG A 240 35.43 2.57 -41.87
CA ARG A 240 34.97 1.85 -40.67
C ARG A 240 33.46 2.05 -40.55
N PRO A 241 32.74 1.20 -39.81
CA PRO A 241 31.30 1.31 -39.79
C PRO A 241 30.86 2.64 -39.16
N VAL A 242 29.82 3.27 -39.72
CA VAL A 242 29.25 4.53 -39.20
C VAL A 242 27.79 4.32 -38.86
N PHE A 243 27.46 4.42 -37.56
CA PHE A 243 26.07 4.40 -37.08
C PHE A 243 25.27 5.62 -37.57
N SER A 244 23.98 5.41 -37.87
CA SER A 244 23.09 6.50 -38.29
C SER A 244 22.81 7.55 -37.20
N GLN A 245 23.06 7.23 -35.93
CA GLN A 245 23.00 8.14 -34.78
C GLN A 245 24.08 7.78 -33.74
N GLU A 246 24.68 8.77 -33.09
CA GLU A 246 25.59 8.52 -31.95
C GLU A 246 24.84 8.00 -30.71
N VAL A 247 23.61 8.48 -30.50
CA VAL A 247 22.75 8.14 -29.35
C VAL A 247 21.32 7.91 -29.83
N TYR A 248 20.87 6.66 -29.78
CA TYR A 248 19.46 6.29 -29.94
C TYR A 248 18.75 6.40 -28.58
N THR A 249 17.50 6.84 -28.56
CA THR A 249 16.66 6.84 -27.35
C THR A 249 15.28 6.29 -27.68
N VAL A 250 14.81 5.34 -26.88
CA VAL A 250 13.55 4.62 -27.07
C VAL A 250 12.86 4.41 -25.73
N THR A 251 11.53 4.39 -25.74
CA THR A 251 10.67 4.04 -24.59
C THR A 251 10.13 2.63 -24.77
N LEU A 252 10.13 1.85 -23.70
CA LEU A 252 9.64 0.47 -23.66
C LEU A 252 8.74 0.32 -22.44
N GLU A 253 7.53 -0.19 -22.63
CA GLU A 253 6.66 -0.58 -21.52
C GLU A 253 7.30 -1.78 -20.77
N GLU A 254 7.13 -1.81 -19.46
CA GLU A 254 7.52 -3.00 -18.68
C GLU A 254 6.49 -4.14 -18.85
N ASN A 255 6.77 -5.30 -18.25
CA ASN A 255 5.95 -6.51 -18.42
C ASN A 255 5.76 -6.96 -19.90
N VAL A 256 6.55 -6.37 -20.83
CA VAL A 256 6.46 -6.60 -22.27
C VAL A 256 6.95 -8.01 -22.63
N SER A 257 6.28 -8.64 -23.60
CA SER A 257 6.54 -10.05 -23.93
C SER A 257 7.95 -10.29 -24.49
N ILE A 258 8.55 -11.42 -24.08
CA ILE A 258 9.88 -11.85 -24.54
C ILE A 258 9.91 -12.00 -26.07
N ASN A 259 11.03 -11.62 -26.68
CA ASN A 259 11.30 -11.46 -28.12
C ASN A 259 10.71 -10.20 -28.79
N THR A 260 10.03 -9.31 -28.05
CA THR A 260 9.62 -7.99 -28.56
C THR A 260 10.83 -7.20 -29.07
N VAL A 261 10.71 -6.60 -30.26
CA VAL A 261 11.74 -5.72 -30.83
C VAL A 261 11.68 -4.37 -30.13
N VAL A 262 12.81 -3.95 -29.57
CA VAL A 262 12.94 -2.65 -28.89
C VAL A 262 13.33 -1.57 -29.91
N ILE A 263 14.41 -1.82 -30.67
CA ILE A 263 14.91 -0.93 -31.72
C ILE A 263 15.88 -1.70 -32.62
N GLN A 264 15.98 -1.30 -33.89
CA GLN A 264 17.06 -1.73 -34.79
C GLN A 264 18.11 -0.61 -34.88
N VAL A 265 19.35 -0.90 -34.50
CA VAL A 265 20.48 -0.01 -34.81
C VAL A 265 20.98 -0.32 -36.21
N LYS A 266 21.53 0.68 -36.91
CA LYS A 266 22.15 0.48 -38.21
C LYS A 266 23.44 1.29 -38.34
N ALA A 267 24.52 0.57 -38.59
CA ALA A 267 25.74 1.12 -39.15
C ALA A 267 25.80 0.84 -40.67
N ILE A 268 26.63 1.62 -41.37
CA ILE A 268 26.94 1.46 -42.78
C ILE A 268 28.45 1.58 -42.92
N ASP A 269 29.06 0.66 -43.66
CA ASP A 269 30.42 0.81 -44.18
C ASP A 269 30.37 1.05 -45.70
N LEU A 270 31.49 1.48 -46.28
CA LEU A 270 31.64 1.79 -47.71
C LEU A 270 32.53 0.78 -48.45
N ASP A 271 33.42 0.09 -47.73
CA ASP A 271 34.41 -0.86 -48.27
C ASP A 271 33.73 -2.11 -48.87
N GLU A 272 34.46 -2.91 -49.66
CA GLU A 272 33.88 -4.03 -50.42
C GLU A 272 33.74 -5.33 -49.61
N ALA A 273 32.67 -6.07 -49.91
CA ALA A 273 32.44 -7.45 -49.49
C ALA A 273 32.68 -7.71 -48.00
N VAL A 274 33.87 -8.18 -47.61
CA VAL A 274 34.19 -8.60 -46.22
C VAL A 274 34.63 -7.40 -45.36
N ASN A 275 35.23 -6.39 -45.97
CA ASN A 275 35.53 -5.11 -45.32
C ASN A 275 34.24 -4.29 -45.14
N GLY A 276 33.28 -4.43 -46.07
CA GLY A 276 31.94 -3.83 -45.94
C GLY A 276 30.92 -4.57 -45.04
N ASP A 277 31.20 -5.81 -44.60
CA ASP A 277 30.22 -6.67 -43.92
C ASP A 277 30.24 -6.50 -42.39
N VAL A 278 29.32 -5.65 -41.90
CA VAL A 278 29.24 -5.23 -40.49
C VAL A 278 28.58 -6.28 -39.59
N GLU A 279 29.25 -6.63 -38.49
CA GLU A 279 28.73 -7.41 -37.37
C GLU A 279 28.51 -6.55 -36.12
N TYR A 280 27.37 -6.73 -35.46
CA TYR A 280 26.96 -5.98 -34.27
C TYR A 280 27.22 -6.79 -32.99
N SER A 281 27.67 -6.12 -31.92
CA SER A 281 27.88 -6.74 -30.61
C SER A 281 27.61 -5.79 -29.46
N LEU A 282 27.29 -6.34 -28.28
CA LEU A 282 27.13 -5.55 -27.05
C LEU A 282 28.50 -5.31 -26.41
N GLY A 283 28.82 -4.05 -26.09
CA GLY A 283 30.09 -3.67 -25.47
C GLY A 283 30.36 -4.45 -24.18
N ARG A 284 31.64 -4.82 -23.94
CA ARG A 284 32.03 -5.84 -22.95
C ARG A 284 31.89 -5.41 -21.48
N ASP A 285 31.81 -4.12 -21.21
CA ASP A 285 31.79 -3.54 -19.86
C ASP A 285 30.38 -3.24 -19.33
N LEU A 286 29.34 -3.81 -19.96
CA LEU A 286 27.94 -3.61 -19.57
C LEU A 286 27.55 -4.39 -18.31
N ASN A 287 26.57 -3.87 -17.58
CA ASN A 287 26.01 -4.52 -16.40
C ASN A 287 25.37 -5.88 -16.77
N ARG A 288 25.54 -6.91 -15.93
CA ARG A 288 25.05 -8.28 -16.19
C ARG A 288 23.57 -8.34 -16.53
N LYS A 289 22.73 -7.55 -15.83
CA LYS A 289 21.30 -7.37 -16.13
C LYS A 289 21.03 -7.08 -17.61
N VAL A 290 21.91 -6.35 -18.31
CA VAL A 290 21.73 -6.01 -19.73
C VAL A 290 21.78 -7.25 -20.62
N TYR A 291 22.70 -8.19 -20.36
CA TYR A 291 22.80 -9.45 -21.12
C TYR A 291 21.74 -10.49 -20.71
N GLU A 292 21.11 -10.30 -19.56
CA GLU A 292 20.00 -11.11 -19.06
C GLU A 292 18.69 -10.64 -19.70
N VAL A 293 18.42 -9.33 -19.67
CA VAL A 293 17.18 -8.69 -20.14
C VAL A 293 17.12 -8.47 -21.66
N PHE A 294 18.25 -8.17 -22.33
CA PHE A 294 18.28 -7.88 -23.77
C PHE A 294 19.17 -8.85 -24.55
N ASN A 295 18.79 -9.05 -25.81
CA ASN A 295 19.59 -9.70 -26.84
C ASN A 295 19.81 -8.74 -28.02
N LEU A 296 20.93 -8.90 -28.73
CA LEU A 296 21.24 -8.17 -29.95
C LEU A 296 21.55 -9.19 -31.04
N ASP A 297 20.85 -9.12 -32.17
CA ASP A 297 21.20 -9.88 -33.36
C ASP A 297 22.42 -9.25 -34.04
N GLY A 298 23.51 -10.02 -34.11
CA GLY A 298 24.79 -9.59 -34.69
C GLY A 298 24.76 -9.35 -36.19
N VAL A 299 23.74 -9.83 -36.92
CA VAL A 299 23.61 -9.61 -38.37
C VAL A 299 22.62 -8.48 -38.67
N THR A 300 21.45 -8.45 -38.03
CA THR A 300 20.41 -7.45 -38.35
C THR A 300 20.50 -6.16 -37.56
N GLY A 301 21.26 -6.12 -36.45
CA GLY A 301 21.29 -4.97 -35.54
C GLY A 301 20.01 -4.80 -34.70
N GLU A 302 19.10 -5.77 -34.70
CA GLU A 302 17.89 -5.74 -33.88
C GLU A 302 18.19 -6.03 -32.40
N ILE A 303 17.77 -5.11 -31.52
CA ILE A 303 17.74 -5.32 -30.08
C ILE A 303 16.36 -5.83 -29.69
N ARG A 304 16.33 -6.98 -29.01
CA ARG A 304 15.11 -7.69 -28.60
C ARG A 304 15.10 -7.97 -27.09
N VAL A 305 13.91 -7.96 -26.50
CA VAL A 305 13.70 -8.39 -25.11
C VAL A 305 13.94 -9.89 -24.98
N LYS A 306 14.64 -10.30 -23.93
CA LYS A 306 15.12 -11.68 -23.68
C LYS A 306 14.71 -12.18 -22.29
N GLY A 307 14.73 -11.29 -21.30
CA GLY A 307 14.27 -11.53 -19.93
C GLY A 307 13.17 -10.54 -19.54
N GLU A 308 12.74 -10.62 -18.30
CA GLU A 308 11.72 -9.72 -17.73
C GLU A 308 12.22 -8.27 -17.66
N VAL A 309 11.32 -7.33 -17.93
CA VAL A 309 11.55 -5.87 -17.87
C VAL A 309 10.65 -5.34 -16.76
N ASP A 310 11.25 -4.63 -15.80
CA ASP A 310 10.70 -4.25 -14.49
C ASP A 310 11.29 -2.87 -14.12
N PHE A 311 10.41 -1.88 -13.89
CA PHE A 311 10.73 -0.47 -13.72
C PHE A 311 11.37 -0.21 -12.35
N GLU A 312 10.79 -0.77 -11.28
CA GLU A 312 11.23 -0.72 -9.88
C GLU A 312 12.67 -1.22 -9.73
N SER A 313 13.05 -2.21 -10.54
CA SER A 313 14.37 -2.80 -10.62
C SER A 313 15.36 -1.94 -11.42
N THR A 314 14.96 -1.34 -12.56
CA THR A 314 15.80 -0.46 -13.41
C THR A 314 15.00 0.42 -14.40
N GLU A 315 14.69 1.65 -14.01
CA GLU A 315 14.05 2.69 -14.85
C GLU A 315 14.68 2.92 -16.25
N VAL A 316 16.03 2.89 -16.35
CA VAL A 316 16.75 3.30 -17.57
C VAL A 316 17.98 2.44 -17.83
N TYR A 317 17.89 1.61 -18.86
CA TYR A 317 19.01 0.85 -19.39
C TYR A 317 19.83 1.69 -20.38
N ARG A 318 21.15 1.50 -20.34
CA ARG A 318 22.11 2.14 -21.25
C ARG A 318 22.98 1.05 -21.84
N LEU A 319 22.80 0.80 -23.12
CA LEU A 319 23.56 -0.19 -23.90
C LEU A 319 24.56 0.60 -24.74
N ASP A 320 25.84 0.28 -24.64
CA ASP A 320 26.85 0.75 -25.59
C ASP A 320 27.02 -0.38 -26.62
N VAL A 321 26.57 -0.12 -27.86
CA VAL A 321 26.51 -1.12 -28.94
C VAL A 321 27.67 -0.88 -29.90
N GLN A 322 28.42 -1.94 -30.18
CA GLN A 322 29.57 -1.92 -31.07
C GLN A 322 29.17 -2.47 -32.45
N ALA A 323 29.68 -1.84 -33.51
CA ALA A 323 29.63 -2.35 -34.87
C ALA A 323 31.08 -2.48 -35.35
N SER A 324 31.41 -3.66 -35.89
CA SER A 324 32.73 -3.98 -36.44
C SER A 324 32.55 -4.48 -37.85
N ASP A 325 33.43 -4.09 -38.77
CA ASP A 325 33.60 -4.85 -40.02
C ASP A 325 34.30 -6.20 -39.75
N LYS A 326 34.45 -7.00 -40.80
CA LYS A 326 35.15 -8.30 -40.80
C LYS A 326 36.49 -8.22 -41.56
N GLY A 327 37.00 -7.02 -41.80
CA GLY A 327 38.30 -6.79 -42.43
C GLY A 327 39.48 -7.23 -41.55
N GLN A 328 40.70 -7.08 -42.07
CA GLN A 328 41.92 -7.52 -41.39
C GLN A 328 43.03 -6.45 -41.50
N PRO A 329 43.31 -5.68 -40.41
CA PRO A 329 42.62 -5.68 -39.12
C PRO A 329 41.20 -5.11 -39.21
N PRO A 330 40.25 -5.58 -38.37
CA PRO A 330 38.91 -5.02 -38.37
C PRO A 330 38.86 -3.67 -37.66
N MET A 331 38.04 -2.75 -38.15
CA MET A 331 37.74 -1.48 -37.49
C MET A 331 36.44 -1.62 -36.67
N THR A 332 36.32 -0.84 -35.59
CA THR A 332 35.16 -0.93 -34.70
C THR A 332 34.72 0.45 -34.24
N VAL A 333 33.41 0.69 -34.26
CA VAL A 333 32.75 1.91 -33.75
C VAL A 333 31.78 1.54 -32.62
N SER A 334 31.41 2.51 -31.78
CA SER A 334 30.37 2.34 -30.76
C SER A 334 29.34 3.47 -30.78
N CYS A 335 28.05 3.13 -30.71
CA CYS A 335 26.97 4.07 -30.39
C CYS A 335 26.34 3.72 -29.03
N ARG A 336 25.47 4.61 -28.52
CA ARG A 336 24.70 4.36 -27.29
C ARG A 336 23.22 4.22 -27.59
N VAL A 337 22.58 3.22 -27.00
CA VAL A 337 21.13 3.05 -26.97
C VAL A 337 20.65 3.27 -25.53
N ILE A 338 19.77 4.25 -25.35
CA ILE A 338 19.13 4.55 -24.06
C ILE A 338 17.69 4.06 -24.12
N ILE A 339 17.43 2.96 -23.41
CA ILE A 339 16.09 2.39 -23.28
C ILE A 339 15.52 2.90 -21.96
N LYS A 340 14.45 3.69 -22.03
CA LYS A 340 13.70 4.15 -20.86
C LYS A 340 12.52 3.21 -20.66
N ILE A 341 12.39 2.64 -19.48
CA ILE A 341 11.22 1.86 -19.11
C ILE A 341 10.10 2.84 -18.75
N THR A 342 8.86 2.50 -19.09
CA THR A 342 7.66 3.24 -18.66
C THR A 342 6.80 2.38 -17.76
N ASP A 343 6.76 2.81 -16.50
CA ASP A 343 5.82 2.51 -15.41
C ASP A 343 4.41 2.10 -15.88
N VAL A 344 4.02 0.85 -15.57
CA VAL A 344 2.69 0.26 -15.78
C VAL A 344 2.16 -0.21 -14.43
N ASN A 345 0.90 0.12 -14.10
CA ASN A 345 0.33 -0.09 -12.77
C ASN A 345 0.17 -1.59 -12.42
N ASP A 346 1.21 -2.21 -11.85
CA ASP A 346 1.30 -3.65 -11.60
C ASP A 346 1.47 -4.00 -10.11
N ASN A 347 1.93 -3.05 -9.29
CA ASN A 347 1.94 -3.21 -7.84
C ASN A 347 0.63 -2.71 -7.24
N GLN A 348 0.17 -3.45 -6.24
CA GLN A 348 -0.96 -3.03 -5.41
C GLN A 348 -0.42 -2.29 -4.15
N PRO A 349 -1.13 -1.28 -3.63
CA PRO A 349 -0.73 -0.56 -2.42
C PRO A 349 -0.53 -1.50 -1.22
N ASP A 350 0.62 -1.47 -0.52
CA ASP A 350 0.77 -2.17 0.76
C ASP A 350 0.38 -1.27 1.95
N ILE A 351 -0.20 -1.88 2.99
CA ILE A 351 -0.71 -1.22 4.19
C ILE A 351 0.06 -1.75 5.42
N GLU A 352 1.12 -1.02 5.77
CA GLU A 352 1.84 -1.19 7.02
C GLU A 352 1.09 -0.50 8.17
N VAL A 353 1.05 -1.16 9.34
CA VAL A 353 0.30 -0.68 10.49
C VAL A 353 1.14 -0.80 11.75
N THR A 354 1.50 0.35 12.31
CA THR A 354 2.18 0.48 13.61
C THR A 354 1.14 0.75 14.69
N SER A 355 0.91 -0.24 15.56
CA SER A 355 0.01 -0.09 16.70
C SER A 355 0.68 0.65 17.86
N LEU A 356 -0.09 1.50 18.54
CA LEU A 356 0.30 2.03 19.86
C LEU A 356 -0.28 1.12 20.96
N SER A 357 -1.58 0.83 20.85
CA SER A 357 -2.27 -0.25 21.57
C SER A 357 -3.51 -0.69 20.77
N ASN A 358 -3.82 -1.98 20.78
CA ASN A 358 -5.12 -2.48 20.27
C ASN A 358 -6.29 -2.19 21.23
N LEU A 359 -5.96 -1.75 22.45
CA LEU A 359 -6.87 -1.48 23.54
C LEU A 359 -7.05 0.04 23.71
N VAL A 360 -8.29 0.51 23.75
CA VAL A 360 -8.68 1.92 23.81
C VAL A 360 -9.73 2.12 24.91
N ARG A 361 -9.53 3.06 25.83
CA ARG A 361 -10.53 3.38 26.87
C ARG A 361 -11.77 4.04 26.26
N GLU A 362 -12.96 3.78 26.80
CA GLU A 362 -14.16 4.48 26.32
C GLU A 362 -14.21 5.97 26.69
N ASP A 363 -13.59 6.32 27.83
CA ASP A 363 -13.36 7.72 28.23
C ASP A 363 -12.38 8.49 27.30
N ALA A 364 -11.83 7.82 26.28
CA ALA A 364 -10.97 8.43 25.27
C ALA A 364 -11.70 9.55 24.53
N LYS A 365 -11.13 10.76 24.61
CA LYS A 365 -11.67 11.95 23.96
C LYS A 365 -11.61 11.78 22.43
N PRO A 366 -12.59 12.31 21.66
CA PRO A 366 -12.51 12.40 20.21
C PRO A 366 -11.18 13.04 19.77
N GLY A 367 -10.52 12.44 18.79
CA GLY A 367 -9.17 12.78 18.35
C GLY A 367 -8.04 11.97 19.00
N THR A 368 -8.35 10.97 19.83
CA THR A 368 -7.33 10.05 20.39
C THR A 368 -6.82 9.11 19.30
N VAL A 369 -5.50 9.00 19.14
CA VAL A 369 -4.84 8.13 18.15
C VAL A 369 -4.80 6.68 18.63
N VAL A 370 -5.15 5.74 17.75
CA VAL A 370 -5.14 4.29 18.04
C VAL A 370 -4.03 3.58 17.24
N TYR A 371 -4.03 3.78 15.92
CA TYR A 371 -3.04 3.23 14.99
C TYR A 371 -2.36 4.34 14.18
N LEU A 372 -1.09 4.13 13.87
CA LEU A 372 -0.37 4.82 12.81
C LEU A 372 -0.27 3.88 11.61
N ILE A 373 -0.62 4.38 10.43
CA ILE A 373 -0.73 3.61 9.19
C ILE A 373 0.19 4.27 8.16
N SER A 374 1.08 3.50 7.56
CA SER A 374 1.87 3.88 6.40
C SER A 374 1.36 3.07 5.21
N VAL A 375 1.00 3.76 4.12
CA VAL A 375 0.63 3.10 2.87
C VAL A 375 1.70 3.39 1.84
N THR A 376 2.25 2.34 1.25
CA THR A 376 3.36 2.43 0.30
C THR A 376 3.02 1.66 -0.95
N ASP A 377 3.08 2.35 -2.08
CA ASP A 377 3.13 1.72 -3.38
C ASP A 377 4.59 1.63 -3.86
N LYS A 378 4.87 0.74 -4.83
CA LYS A 378 6.18 0.70 -5.50
C LYS A 378 6.17 1.49 -6.81
N ASP A 379 5.03 1.49 -7.49
CA ASP A 379 4.82 2.17 -8.77
C ASP A 379 5.05 3.68 -8.63
N SER A 380 5.10 4.40 -9.75
CA SER A 380 5.51 5.81 -9.77
C SER A 380 4.44 6.76 -10.32
N GLY A 381 4.75 8.06 -10.29
CA GLY A 381 4.02 9.09 -11.03
C GLY A 381 2.55 9.32 -10.61
N ILE A 382 1.64 8.51 -11.15
CA ILE A 382 0.19 8.49 -10.86
C ILE A 382 -0.22 7.11 -10.35
N ASN A 383 0.38 6.04 -10.88
CA ASN A 383 0.20 4.67 -10.45
C ASN A 383 0.48 4.57 -8.94
N GLY A 384 1.69 4.96 -8.50
CA GLY A 384 2.05 4.98 -7.07
C GLY A 384 1.37 6.02 -6.16
N LYS A 385 0.20 6.58 -6.54
CA LYS A 385 -0.57 7.52 -5.69
C LYS A 385 -1.76 6.85 -5.05
N VAL A 386 -1.65 6.62 -3.74
CA VAL A 386 -2.66 5.91 -2.95
C VAL A 386 -3.68 6.87 -2.32
N LEU A 387 -4.95 6.54 -2.47
CA LEU A 387 -6.07 7.12 -1.74
C LEU A 387 -6.55 6.12 -0.68
N CYS A 388 -6.46 6.51 0.59
CA CYS A 388 -6.93 5.68 1.70
C CYS A 388 -8.34 6.08 2.12
N SER A 389 -9.17 5.07 2.38
CA SER A 389 -10.58 5.22 2.74
C SER A 389 -10.95 4.31 3.92
N LEU A 390 -12.06 4.66 4.58
CA LEU A 390 -12.60 3.98 5.75
C LEU A 390 -14.12 3.83 5.57
N SER A 391 -14.74 2.81 6.15
CA SER A 391 -16.19 2.72 6.19
C SER A 391 -16.80 3.82 7.09
N ASP A 392 -17.77 4.58 6.58
CA ASP A 392 -18.46 5.64 7.33
C ASP A 392 -19.28 5.13 8.54
N THR A 393 -19.43 3.82 8.70
CA THR A 393 -20.23 3.16 9.74
C THR A 393 -19.55 3.06 11.11
N VAL A 394 -18.23 3.30 11.21
CA VAL A 394 -17.49 3.16 12.48
C VAL A 394 -17.24 4.52 13.15
N PRO A 395 -17.12 4.60 14.50
CA PRO A 395 -16.89 5.85 15.23
C PRO A 395 -15.42 6.32 15.18
N PHE A 396 -14.72 6.05 14.08
CA PHE A 396 -13.32 6.39 13.84
C PHE A 396 -13.17 7.15 12.53
N GLU A 397 -12.04 7.83 12.34
CA GLU A 397 -11.69 8.52 11.10
C GLU A 397 -10.18 8.47 10.84
N LEU A 398 -9.80 8.44 9.55
CA LEU A 398 -8.41 8.58 9.12
C LEU A 398 -8.07 10.06 9.00
N LYS A 399 -7.09 10.53 9.78
CA LYS A 399 -6.48 11.86 9.57
C LYS A 399 -5.12 11.70 8.88
N PRO A 400 -4.83 12.44 7.79
CA PRO A 400 -3.51 12.46 7.17
C PRO A 400 -2.48 13.14 8.10
N SER A 401 -1.23 12.68 8.00
CA SER A 401 -0.08 13.19 8.75
C SER A 401 0.66 14.33 8.01
N TYR A 402 1.80 14.76 8.55
CA TYR A 402 2.71 15.73 7.90
C TYR A 402 3.59 15.10 6.81
N GLN A 403 3.59 13.78 6.67
CA GLN A 403 4.28 13.04 5.63
C GLN A 403 3.23 12.42 4.70
N ASP A 404 3.47 12.47 3.40
CA ASP A 404 2.59 11.89 2.39
C ASP A 404 2.39 10.38 2.64
N ASN A 405 1.19 9.89 2.33
CA ASN A 405 0.72 8.51 2.53
C ASN A 405 0.79 7.96 3.97
N MET A 406 1.09 8.79 4.98
CA MET A 406 0.95 8.43 6.40
C MET A 406 -0.37 8.94 6.99
N TYR A 407 -1.07 8.07 7.70
CA TYR A 407 -2.37 8.36 8.32
C TYR A 407 -2.38 7.94 9.79
N SER A 408 -3.10 8.69 10.63
CA SER A 408 -3.45 8.27 11.99
C SER A 408 -4.94 7.92 12.04
N LEU A 409 -5.26 6.71 12.48
CA LEU A 409 -6.64 6.36 12.83
C LEU A 409 -6.96 6.96 14.21
N VAL A 410 -8.00 7.80 14.27
CA VAL A 410 -8.40 8.49 15.50
C VAL A 410 -9.88 8.29 15.81
N THR A 411 -10.24 8.42 17.09
CA THR A 411 -11.64 8.41 17.52
C THR A 411 -12.39 9.63 16.96
N LYS A 412 -13.52 9.39 16.28
CA LYS A 412 -14.40 10.43 15.67
C LYS A 412 -15.47 10.90 16.65
N GLN A 413 -15.93 10.01 17.52
CA GLN A 413 -16.95 10.23 18.53
C GLN A 413 -16.46 9.70 19.90
N ARG A 414 -17.32 9.77 20.92
CA ARG A 414 -17.10 8.99 22.16
C ARG A 414 -17.35 7.50 21.87
N LEU A 415 -16.77 6.66 22.70
CA LEU A 415 -16.97 5.21 22.69
C LEU A 415 -17.75 4.82 23.97
N ASP A 416 -18.30 3.61 23.97
CA ASP A 416 -19.26 3.09 24.94
C ASP A 416 -19.17 1.55 24.83
N ARG A 417 -18.61 0.89 25.85
CA ARG A 417 -18.25 -0.53 25.82
C ARG A 417 -19.47 -1.42 26.09
N GLU A 418 -20.43 -0.94 26.86
CA GLU A 418 -21.72 -1.59 27.15
C GLU A 418 -22.55 -1.73 25.87
N LEU A 419 -22.47 -0.73 24.99
CA LEU A 419 -23.07 -0.74 23.65
C LEU A 419 -22.24 -1.53 22.65
N VAL A 420 -20.92 -1.27 22.54
CA VAL A 420 -20.01 -1.97 21.61
C VAL A 420 -18.59 -2.11 22.20
N SER A 421 -18.29 -3.29 22.75
CA SER A 421 -16.99 -3.61 23.36
C SER A 421 -15.82 -3.81 22.37
N HIS A 422 -16.09 -3.94 21.07
CA HIS A 422 -15.08 -4.23 20.05
C HIS A 422 -15.53 -3.78 18.64
N TYR A 423 -14.60 -3.18 17.88
CA TYR A 423 -14.78 -2.82 16.47
C TYR A 423 -13.72 -3.49 15.58
N ASP A 424 -14.17 -4.18 14.53
CA ASP A 424 -13.33 -4.55 13.39
C ASP A 424 -13.42 -3.45 12.31
N ILE A 425 -12.29 -2.83 12.02
CA ILE A 425 -12.18 -1.61 11.21
C ILE A 425 -11.41 -1.92 9.92
N THR A 426 -12.11 -2.03 8.79
CA THR A 426 -11.47 -2.24 7.48
C THR A 426 -11.10 -0.90 6.84
N ILE A 427 -9.80 -0.72 6.62
CA ILE A 427 -9.21 0.35 5.81
C ILE A 427 -9.02 -0.19 4.40
N THR A 428 -9.35 0.61 3.39
CA THR A 428 -9.08 0.29 1.97
C THR A 428 -8.14 1.34 1.38
N ALA A 429 -7.00 0.91 0.87
CA ALA A 429 -6.15 1.71 -0.01
C ALA A 429 -6.45 1.36 -1.46
N THR A 430 -6.50 2.38 -2.31
CA THR A 430 -6.67 2.22 -3.77
C THR A 430 -5.69 3.17 -4.44
N ASP A 431 -5.01 2.71 -5.48
CA ASP A 431 -4.12 3.56 -6.26
C ASP A 431 -4.89 4.56 -7.16
N CYS A 432 -4.17 5.30 -8.01
CA CYS A 432 -4.77 6.17 -9.04
C CYS A 432 -4.51 5.68 -10.47
N GLY A 433 -4.12 4.41 -10.62
CA GLY A 433 -3.79 3.75 -11.87
C GLY A 433 -4.96 3.47 -12.79
N GLN A 434 -4.67 2.86 -13.94
CA GLN A 434 -5.67 2.43 -14.92
C GLN A 434 -5.28 1.08 -15.54
N PRO A 435 -5.93 -0.05 -15.14
CA PRO A 435 -6.96 -0.15 -14.10
C PRO A 435 -6.40 0.12 -12.69
N PRO A 436 -7.20 0.66 -11.76
CA PRO A 436 -6.74 0.87 -10.40
C PRO A 436 -6.77 -0.43 -9.59
N LEU A 437 -5.71 -0.69 -8.83
CA LEU A 437 -5.60 -1.77 -7.86
C LEU A 437 -5.94 -1.28 -6.45
N SER A 438 -6.34 -2.22 -5.59
CA SER A 438 -6.76 -1.89 -4.22
C SER A 438 -6.47 -3.01 -3.24
N THR A 439 -6.16 -2.64 -2.01
CA THR A 439 -5.91 -3.55 -0.90
C THR A 439 -6.69 -3.14 0.33
N PHE A 440 -6.99 -4.10 1.18
CA PHE A 440 -7.78 -3.89 2.38
C PHE A 440 -7.10 -4.51 3.61
N LYS A 441 -7.22 -3.83 4.75
CA LYS A 441 -6.65 -4.25 6.03
C LYS A 441 -7.68 -4.07 7.14
N THR A 442 -8.07 -5.14 7.81
CA THR A 442 -8.96 -5.08 8.98
C THR A 442 -8.14 -4.97 10.26
N LEU A 443 -8.49 -3.98 11.09
CA LEU A 443 -7.86 -3.71 12.39
C LEU A 443 -8.86 -3.98 13.51
N SER A 444 -8.45 -4.77 14.50
CA SER A 444 -9.30 -5.19 15.61
C SER A 444 -9.04 -4.29 16.83
N VAL A 445 -9.95 -3.35 17.08
CA VAL A 445 -9.92 -2.45 18.25
C VAL A 445 -10.78 -3.03 19.36
N GLN A 446 -10.21 -3.19 20.54
CA GLN A 446 -10.92 -3.58 21.75
C GLN A 446 -11.12 -2.35 22.66
N ILE A 447 -12.32 -2.21 23.22
CA ILE A 447 -12.62 -1.15 24.16
C ILE A 447 -12.32 -1.64 25.59
N SER A 448 -11.53 -0.89 26.34
CA SER A 448 -11.28 -1.16 27.76
C SER A 448 -12.22 -0.37 28.65
N ASP A 449 -12.88 -1.15 29.49
CA ASP A 449 -13.72 -0.78 30.63
C ASP A 449 -13.21 0.39 31.48
N VAL A 450 -14.12 1.25 31.90
CA VAL A 450 -13.94 2.37 32.81
C VAL A 450 -15.14 2.42 33.76
N ASN A 451 -14.92 2.54 35.08
CA ASN A 451 -16.00 2.59 36.07
C ASN A 451 -16.87 3.84 35.87
N ASP A 452 -18.01 3.66 35.20
CA ASP A 452 -18.86 4.70 34.59
C ASP A 452 -20.35 4.43 34.86
N ASN A 453 -20.74 3.15 34.91
CA ASN A 453 -22.01 2.74 35.51
C ASN A 453 -21.89 2.61 37.04
N SER A 454 -23.03 2.44 37.71
CA SER A 454 -23.08 2.20 39.15
C SER A 454 -24.09 1.10 39.45
N PRO A 455 -23.93 0.31 40.53
CA PRO A 455 -24.73 -0.90 40.74
C PRO A 455 -26.23 -0.61 40.78
N GLU A 456 -27.03 -1.20 39.89
CA GLU A 456 -28.45 -0.88 39.74
C GLU A 456 -29.34 -1.92 40.46
N PHE A 457 -30.11 -1.50 41.47
CA PHE A 457 -31.09 -2.37 42.13
C PHE A 457 -32.35 -2.53 41.27
N SER A 458 -32.72 -3.79 40.98
CA SER A 458 -33.86 -4.13 40.11
C SER A 458 -35.24 -3.61 40.56
N GLN A 459 -35.40 -3.24 41.83
CA GLN A 459 -36.63 -2.64 42.38
C GLN A 459 -36.28 -1.59 43.43
N THR A 460 -36.90 -0.42 43.36
CA THR A 460 -36.75 0.66 44.35
C THR A 460 -38.10 1.36 44.61
N PRO A 461 -38.57 1.50 45.87
CA PRO A 461 -38.10 0.82 47.09
C PRO A 461 -38.47 -0.67 47.11
N LEU A 462 -37.79 -1.45 47.96
CA LEU A 462 -38.12 -2.85 48.22
C LEU A 462 -39.12 -2.96 49.38
N GLN A 463 -39.97 -3.99 49.34
CA GLN A 463 -40.91 -4.32 50.42
C GLN A 463 -40.63 -5.73 50.96
N LEU A 464 -40.43 -5.83 52.27
CA LEU A 464 -40.22 -7.07 52.99
C LEU A 464 -41.37 -7.29 53.97
N TYR A 465 -42.03 -8.43 53.88
CA TYR A 465 -43.01 -8.90 54.86
C TYR A 465 -42.36 -10.00 55.70
N LEU A 466 -42.23 -9.78 57.00
CA LEU A 466 -41.52 -10.65 57.93
C LEU A 466 -42.47 -11.13 59.02
N ALA A 467 -42.70 -12.44 59.13
CA ALA A 467 -43.38 -13.00 60.30
C ALA A 467 -42.56 -12.70 61.57
N GLU A 468 -43.24 -12.27 62.63
CA GLU A 468 -42.62 -12.06 63.93
C GLU A 468 -42.14 -13.36 64.59
N ASN A 469 -41.58 -13.26 65.81
CA ASN A 469 -41.02 -14.39 66.54
C ASN A 469 -39.96 -15.18 65.73
N ASN A 470 -39.35 -14.50 64.75
CA ASN A 470 -38.35 -15.08 63.85
C ASN A 470 -37.13 -15.58 64.63
N ALA A 471 -36.58 -16.71 64.23
CA ALA A 471 -35.38 -17.26 64.85
C ALA A 471 -34.19 -16.30 64.70
N PRO A 472 -33.47 -15.94 65.78
CA PRO A 472 -32.22 -15.18 65.69
C PRO A 472 -31.18 -15.91 64.83
N GLY A 473 -30.55 -15.18 63.92
CA GLY A 473 -29.61 -15.70 62.91
C GLY A 473 -30.26 -16.13 61.58
N ALA A 474 -31.60 -16.17 61.47
CA ALA A 474 -32.26 -16.56 60.23
C ALA A 474 -32.07 -15.54 59.10
N SER A 475 -31.87 -16.03 57.87
CA SER A 475 -31.95 -15.21 56.65
C SER A 475 -33.40 -14.81 56.41
N ILE A 476 -33.69 -13.50 56.43
CA ILE A 476 -35.05 -12.95 56.27
C ILE A 476 -35.34 -12.51 54.83
N PHE A 477 -34.31 -12.09 54.09
CA PHE A 477 -34.44 -11.56 52.74
C PHE A 477 -33.11 -11.65 51.99
N SER A 478 -33.12 -11.43 50.68
CA SER A 478 -31.92 -11.18 49.89
C SER A 478 -32.17 -10.02 48.94
N VAL A 479 -31.15 -9.18 48.77
CA VAL A 479 -31.15 -8.05 47.84
C VAL A 479 -30.14 -8.29 46.73
N SER A 480 -30.43 -7.78 45.53
CA SER A 480 -29.55 -7.93 44.37
C SER A 480 -29.57 -6.66 43.53
N ALA A 481 -28.37 -6.18 43.23
CA ALA A 481 -28.07 -5.16 42.24
C ALA A 481 -27.26 -5.78 41.10
N THR A 482 -27.26 -5.13 39.94
CA THR A 482 -26.49 -5.52 38.76
C THR A 482 -25.72 -4.33 38.24
N ASP A 483 -24.42 -4.51 37.98
CA ASP A 483 -23.63 -3.54 37.23
C ASP A 483 -23.52 -3.93 35.76
N LYS A 484 -23.12 -2.97 34.91
CA LYS A 484 -22.97 -3.15 33.47
C LYS A 484 -21.50 -3.28 33.04
N ASP A 485 -20.59 -2.72 33.83
CA ASP A 485 -19.14 -2.66 33.59
C ASP A 485 -18.48 -4.07 33.67
N LEU A 486 -17.15 -4.19 33.73
CA LEU A 486 -16.44 -5.48 33.64
C LEU A 486 -15.40 -5.70 34.74
N ASN A 487 -15.24 -6.96 35.14
CA ASN A 487 -14.27 -7.40 36.15
C ASN A 487 -14.48 -6.64 37.47
N GLU A 488 -13.44 -6.01 38.02
CA GLU A 488 -13.45 -5.33 39.33
C GLU A 488 -14.49 -4.19 39.41
N ASN A 489 -14.72 -3.48 38.30
CA ASN A 489 -15.76 -2.45 38.19
C ASN A 489 -17.19 -3.03 38.35
N ALA A 490 -17.40 -4.32 38.03
CA ALA A 490 -18.67 -5.02 38.21
C ALA A 490 -18.76 -5.84 39.52
N VAL A 491 -17.73 -5.87 40.37
CA VAL A 491 -17.76 -6.61 41.64
C VAL A 491 -18.48 -5.80 42.70
N ILE A 492 -19.77 -6.09 42.87
CA ILE A 492 -20.64 -5.43 43.85
C ILE A 492 -20.38 -5.96 45.27
N SER A 493 -20.22 -5.02 46.20
CA SER A 493 -20.22 -5.22 47.64
C SER A 493 -21.48 -4.59 48.27
N TYR A 494 -22.16 -5.34 49.13
CA TYR A 494 -23.39 -4.88 49.82
C TYR A 494 -23.11 -4.48 51.26
N HIS A 495 -23.64 -3.33 51.69
CA HIS A 495 -23.62 -2.92 53.10
C HIS A 495 -24.93 -2.25 53.55
N ILE A 496 -25.28 -2.41 54.83
CA ILE A 496 -26.42 -1.73 55.44
C ILE A 496 -25.92 -0.41 56.04
N VAL A 497 -26.60 0.69 55.73
CA VAL A 497 -26.35 1.99 56.37
C VAL A 497 -26.84 1.93 57.82
N ARG A 498 -25.95 2.14 58.77
CA ARG A 498 -26.24 2.22 60.20
C ARG A 498 -26.10 3.68 60.65
N GLY A 499 -27.07 4.19 61.40
CA GLY A 499 -27.10 5.59 61.83
C GLY A 499 -26.26 5.84 63.08
N GLU A 500 -25.53 6.95 63.13
CA GLU A 500 -24.86 7.38 64.36
C GLU A 500 -25.87 7.89 65.40
N GLY A 501 -26.29 6.99 66.30
CA GLY A 501 -26.65 7.36 67.68
C GLY A 501 -28.14 7.54 68.03
N THR A 502 -29.10 7.23 67.15
CA THR A 502 -30.51 7.15 67.56
C THR A 502 -30.84 5.78 68.15
N LEU A 503 -31.37 5.76 69.38
CA LEU A 503 -31.68 4.56 70.18
C LEU A 503 -32.67 3.55 69.55
N ASN A 504 -33.28 3.89 68.41
CA ASN A 504 -34.25 3.06 67.67
C ASN A 504 -33.72 2.58 66.29
N ASP A 505 -32.41 2.64 66.01
CA ASP A 505 -31.89 2.14 64.73
C ASP A 505 -31.93 0.61 64.64
N MET A 506 -33.05 0.10 64.10
CA MET A 506 -33.29 -1.34 63.90
C MET A 506 -32.34 -1.97 62.88
N ALA A 507 -31.61 -1.18 62.07
CA ALA A 507 -30.56 -1.68 61.20
C ALA A 507 -29.35 -2.26 61.97
N SER A 508 -29.22 -1.95 63.26
CA SER A 508 -28.24 -2.60 64.15
C SER A 508 -28.57 -4.07 64.45
N PHE A 509 -29.84 -4.47 64.37
CA PHE A 509 -30.29 -5.87 64.53
C PHE A 509 -30.31 -6.65 63.21
N LEU A 510 -29.82 -6.04 62.11
CA LEU A 510 -29.66 -6.70 60.82
C LEU A 510 -28.18 -6.87 60.48
N ASN A 511 -27.87 -8.01 59.87
CA ASN A 511 -26.60 -8.26 59.22
C ASN A 511 -26.83 -8.54 57.73
N ILE A 512 -25.86 -8.19 56.89
CA ILE A 512 -25.86 -8.50 55.46
C ILE A 512 -24.57 -9.21 55.10
N ASN A 513 -24.65 -10.23 54.24
CA ASN A 513 -23.47 -10.79 53.58
C ASN A 513 -23.11 -9.87 52.40
N SER A 514 -21.89 -9.33 52.43
CA SER A 514 -21.38 -8.36 51.47
C SER A 514 -21.19 -8.91 50.05
N GLU A 515 -21.06 -10.23 49.87
CA GLU A 515 -20.80 -10.86 48.57
C GLU A 515 -22.09 -11.23 47.82
N ASN A 516 -23.17 -11.57 48.54
CA ASN A 516 -24.38 -12.15 47.94
C ASN A 516 -25.70 -11.50 48.38
N GLY A 517 -25.64 -10.41 49.15
CA GLY A 517 -26.81 -9.62 49.53
C GLY A 517 -27.82 -10.32 50.44
N HIS A 518 -27.50 -11.49 51.01
CA HIS A 518 -28.37 -12.13 52.00
C HIS A 518 -28.41 -11.34 53.31
N ILE A 519 -29.61 -11.03 53.78
CA ILE A 519 -29.88 -10.27 55.01
C ILE A 519 -30.40 -11.23 56.07
N SER A 520 -29.77 -11.23 57.25
CA SER A 520 -30.20 -12.01 58.41
C SER A 520 -30.55 -11.14 59.62
N ALA A 521 -31.56 -11.58 60.36
CA ALA A 521 -32.02 -10.93 61.59
C ALA A 521 -31.23 -11.45 62.79
N LEU A 522 -30.54 -10.57 63.51
CA LEU A 522 -29.77 -10.90 64.72
C LEU A 522 -30.65 -11.01 65.98
N LYS A 523 -31.91 -10.57 65.89
CA LYS A 523 -32.91 -10.57 66.97
C LYS A 523 -34.23 -11.14 66.43
N SER A 524 -35.08 -11.65 67.31
CA SER A 524 -36.52 -11.78 67.03
C SER A 524 -37.16 -10.39 67.01
N PHE A 525 -38.01 -10.16 66.01
CA PHE A 525 -38.96 -9.07 65.96
C PHE A 525 -40.32 -9.52 66.50
N ASP A 526 -41.11 -8.55 66.93
CA ASP A 526 -42.26 -8.66 67.84
C ASP A 526 -43.19 -7.51 67.43
N PHE A 527 -44.42 -7.84 67.04
CA PHE A 527 -45.33 -6.91 66.38
C PHE A 527 -45.86 -5.87 67.39
N GLU A 528 -46.00 -6.22 68.66
CA GLU A 528 -46.58 -5.37 69.71
C GLU A 528 -45.67 -4.20 70.05
N SER A 529 -44.36 -4.43 70.05
CA SER A 529 -43.35 -3.38 70.19
C SER A 529 -42.98 -2.69 68.87
N LEU A 530 -43.02 -3.40 67.72
CA LEU A 530 -42.60 -2.83 66.43
C LEU A 530 -43.40 -3.40 65.23
N LYS A 531 -44.28 -2.59 64.65
CA LYS A 531 -45.13 -3.01 63.51
C LYS A 531 -44.47 -2.79 62.14
N THR A 532 -43.67 -1.73 61.99
CA THR A 532 -42.92 -1.44 60.75
C THR A 532 -41.59 -0.74 61.05
N PHE A 533 -40.60 -0.91 60.17
CA PHE A 533 -39.39 -0.09 60.14
C PHE A 533 -38.81 -0.02 58.72
N GLN A 534 -37.86 0.88 58.48
CA GLN A 534 -37.16 1.00 57.20
C GLN A 534 -35.65 1.02 57.45
N PHE A 535 -34.88 0.46 56.51
CA PHE A 535 -33.42 0.57 56.51
C PHE A 535 -32.91 0.75 55.07
N GLN A 536 -31.67 1.20 54.91
CA GLN A 536 -31.06 1.38 53.60
C GLN A 536 -29.94 0.36 53.39
N VAL A 537 -29.99 -0.33 52.24
CA VAL A 537 -28.84 -1.06 51.70
C VAL A 537 -28.18 -0.17 50.67
N VAL A 538 -26.84 -0.13 50.70
CA VAL A 538 -26.01 0.42 49.63
C VAL A 538 -25.35 -0.75 48.92
N ALA A 539 -25.38 -0.71 47.59
CA ALA A 539 -24.50 -1.50 46.73
C ALA A 539 -23.36 -0.57 46.28
N THR A 540 -22.12 -1.05 46.37
CA THR A 540 -20.91 -0.31 45.94
C THR A 540 -20.07 -1.25 45.09
N ASP A 541 -19.61 -0.79 43.94
CA ASP A 541 -18.67 -1.57 43.13
C ASP A 541 -17.30 -1.75 43.82
N SER A 542 -16.34 -2.34 43.10
CA SER A 542 -14.93 -2.39 43.52
C SER A 542 -14.01 -1.60 42.57
N GLY A 543 -14.60 -0.67 41.80
CA GLY A 543 -13.92 0.13 40.77
C GLY A 543 -13.17 1.34 41.33
N THR A 544 -12.55 2.11 40.42
CA THR A 544 -11.85 3.35 40.78
C THR A 544 -12.16 4.48 39.79
N PRO A 545 -12.92 5.53 40.19
CA PRO A 545 -13.51 5.76 41.52
C PRO A 545 -14.63 4.76 41.85
N LEU A 546 -14.83 4.47 43.14
CA LEU A 546 -15.95 3.66 43.62
C LEU A 546 -17.27 4.41 43.37
N LEU A 547 -18.24 3.75 42.74
CA LEU A 547 -19.60 4.24 42.56
C LEU A 547 -20.58 3.36 43.38
N SER A 548 -21.73 3.93 43.71
CA SER A 548 -22.66 3.29 44.64
C SER A 548 -24.09 3.79 44.46
N SER A 549 -25.06 2.87 44.56
CA SER A 549 -26.48 3.20 44.68
C SER A 549 -27.03 2.74 46.02
N ASN A 550 -28.19 3.27 46.42
CA ASN A 550 -28.90 2.81 47.60
C ASN A 550 -30.35 2.41 47.29
N VAL A 551 -30.86 1.46 48.07
CA VAL A 551 -32.27 1.09 48.09
C VAL A 551 -32.79 1.13 49.52
N THR A 552 -33.96 1.74 49.69
CA THR A 552 -34.69 1.69 50.96
C THR A 552 -35.54 0.42 50.97
N VAL A 553 -35.35 -0.41 51.99
CA VAL A 553 -36.13 -1.61 52.26
C VAL A 553 -37.14 -1.29 53.36
N ASN A 554 -38.42 -1.36 53.00
CA ASN A 554 -39.53 -1.17 53.94
C ASN A 554 -39.92 -2.51 54.53
N VAL A 555 -39.80 -2.67 55.85
CA VAL A 555 -40.13 -3.89 56.57
C VAL A 555 -41.49 -3.76 57.26
N PHE A 556 -42.38 -4.68 56.93
CA PHE A 556 -43.68 -4.86 57.56
C PHE A 556 -43.63 -6.16 58.37
N ILE A 557 -43.82 -6.05 59.69
CA ILE A 557 -43.87 -7.23 60.56
C ILE A 557 -45.29 -7.78 60.53
N LEU A 558 -45.42 -9.10 60.42
CA LEU A 558 -46.69 -9.81 60.36
C LEU A 558 -46.98 -10.47 61.72
N ASP A 559 -48.08 -9.99 62.29
CA ASP A 559 -48.84 -10.49 63.45
C ASP A 559 -49.15 -11.99 63.37
N GLN A 560 -48.91 -12.70 64.47
CA GLN A 560 -49.29 -14.09 64.75
C GLN A 560 -50.08 -14.13 66.07
N ASN A 561 -50.83 -15.21 66.29
CA ASN A 561 -51.67 -15.35 67.48
C ASN A 561 -50.86 -15.88 68.68
N ASP A 562 -49.94 -15.07 69.23
CA ASP A 562 -49.04 -15.48 70.32
C ASP A 562 -49.44 -14.94 71.70
N ASN A 563 -50.23 -13.86 71.77
CA ASN A 563 -50.83 -13.38 73.01
C ASN A 563 -52.20 -14.05 73.25
N ALA A 564 -52.55 -14.19 74.52
CA ALA A 564 -53.82 -14.79 74.94
C ALA A 564 -54.75 -13.73 75.55
N PRO A 565 -56.07 -13.82 75.33
CA PRO A 565 -57.02 -12.77 75.74
C PRO A 565 -57.05 -12.57 77.25
N VAL A 566 -56.66 -11.37 77.72
CA VAL A 566 -56.58 -11.05 79.14
C VAL A 566 -57.92 -10.50 79.65
N ILE A 567 -58.45 -11.10 80.72
CA ILE A 567 -59.67 -10.61 81.38
C ILE A 567 -59.37 -9.31 82.14
N LEU A 568 -60.02 -8.22 81.75
CA LEU A 568 -59.94 -6.91 82.41
C LEU A 568 -61.04 -6.69 83.46
N TYR A 569 -62.20 -7.36 83.29
CA TYR A 569 -63.30 -7.33 84.25
C TYR A 569 -64.22 -8.55 84.06
N PRO A 570 -64.73 -9.18 85.14
CA PRO A 570 -64.43 -8.88 86.53
C PRO A 570 -63.08 -9.49 86.97
N VAL A 571 -62.42 -8.83 87.92
CA VAL A 571 -61.17 -9.29 88.55
C VAL A 571 -61.31 -9.09 90.06
N SER A 572 -61.01 -10.14 90.82
CA SER A 572 -61.04 -10.15 92.28
C SER A 572 -59.90 -9.34 92.88
N ALA A 573 -60.02 -8.93 94.15
CA ALA A 573 -58.94 -8.28 94.90
C ALA A 573 -57.65 -9.14 94.99
N ASN A 574 -57.76 -10.45 94.77
CA ASN A 574 -56.64 -11.39 94.72
C ASN A 574 -56.02 -11.56 93.31
N GLY A 575 -56.50 -10.84 92.29
CA GLY A 575 -56.04 -10.94 90.91
C GLY A 575 -56.60 -12.13 90.11
N SER A 576 -57.46 -12.98 90.70
CA SER A 576 -58.19 -14.00 89.95
C SER A 576 -59.28 -13.37 89.07
N ALA A 577 -59.55 -13.96 87.91
CA ALA A 577 -60.66 -13.56 87.01
C ALA A 577 -62.03 -14.03 87.55
N GLU A 578 -62.29 -13.76 88.83
CA GLU A 578 -63.48 -14.14 89.57
C GLU A 578 -64.25 -12.87 89.97
N GLY A 579 -65.46 -12.73 89.47
CA GLY A 579 -66.39 -11.67 89.86
C GLY A 579 -67.46 -12.18 90.80
N LEU A 580 -67.79 -11.37 91.81
CA LEU A 580 -69.02 -11.51 92.59
C LEU A 580 -69.97 -10.38 92.19
N GLU A 581 -71.15 -10.72 91.70
CA GLU A 581 -72.20 -9.77 91.33
C GLU A 581 -73.46 -10.10 92.14
N GLU A 582 -74.04 -9.11 92.83
CA GLU A 582 -75.26 -9.27 93.63
C GLU A 582 -76.47 -8.71 92.88
N ILE A 583 -77.49 -9.54 92.65
CA ILE A 583 -78.73 -9.14 91.97
C ILE A 583 -79.96 -9.42 92.85
N PRO A 584 -80.96 -8.53 92.89
CA PRO A 584 -82.14 -8.76 93.71
C PRO A 584 -83.10 -9.77 93.05
N ARG A 585 -83.75 -10.62 93.86
CA ARG A 585 -84.62 -11.72 93.37
C ARG A 585 -85.79 -11.26 92.49
N ASN A 586 -86.23 -10.00 92.61
CA ASN A 586 -87.35 -9.41 91.86
C ASN A 586 -86.95 -8.81 90.49
N VAL A 587 -85.84 -9.25 89.90
CA VAL A 587 -85.33 -8.78 88.61
C VAL A 587 -86.21 -9.23 87.42
N ASN A 588 -86.50 -8.27 86.53
CA ASN A 588 -87.20 -8.49 85.27
C ASN A 588 -86.34 -9.25 84.23
N VAL A 589 -87.01 -9.87 83.25
CA VAL A 589 -86.38 -10.50 82.09
C VAL A 589 -85.57 -9.49 81.27
N GLY A 590 -84.39 -9.90 80.79
CA GLY A 590 -83.51 -9.09 79.93
C GLY A 590 -82.61 -8.10 80.68
N HIS A 591 -82.65 -8.09 82.01
CA HIS A 591 -81.81 -7.26 82.88
C HIS A 591 -80.33 -7.60 82.70
N LEU A 592 -79.48 -6.57 82.58
CA LEU A 592 -78.03 -6.71 82.52
C LEU A 592 -77.50 -7.00 83.93
N VAL A 593 -77.00 -8.21 84.14
CA VAL A 593 -76.36 -8.62 85.40
C VAL A 593 -74.98 -7.97 85.47
N THR A 594 -74.13 -8.23 84.47
CA THR A 594 -72.79 -7.67 84.39
C THR A 594 -72.24 -7.75 82.96
N LYS A 595 -71.04 -7.21 82.72
CA LYS A 595 -70.37 -7.26 81.41
C LYS A 595 -68.92 -7.70 81.56
N VAL A 596 -68.61 -8.91 81.10
CA VAL A 596 -67.22 -9.36 80.97
C VAL A 596 -66.48 -8.45 79.98
N ARG A 597 -65.29 -8.03 80.34
CA ARG A 597 -64.36 -7.29 79.47
C ARG A 597 -63.06 -8.06 79.41
N ALA A 598 -62.56 -8.24 78.21
CA ALA A 598 -61.23 -8.74 77.94
C ALA A 598 -60.54 -7.83 76.93
N TYR A 599 -59.23 -7.99 76.79
CA TYR A 599 -58.38 -7.29 75.85
C TYR A 599 -57.35 -8.27 75.30
N ASP A 600 -57.05 -8.17 74.02
CA ASP A 600 -55.97 -8.90 73.38
C ASP A 600 -54.94 -7.92 72.82
N ALA A 601 -53.68 -8.35 72.75
CA ALA A 601 -52.59 -7.52 72.25
C ALA A 601 -52.54 -7.49 70.71
N ASP A 602 -52.79 -8.65 70.11
CA ASP A 602 -52.74 -8.94 68.67
C ASP A 602 -53.79 -8.15 67.86
N ILE A 603 -53.68 -8.14 66.53
CA ILE A 603 -54.55 -7.38 65.64
C ILE A 603 -55.45 -8.26 64.75
N GLY A 604 -56.44 -7.63 64.11
CA GLY A 604 -57.24 -8.26 63.05
C GLY A 604 -58.12 -9.39 63.56
N TYR A 605 -57.83 -10.62 63.14
CA TYR A 605 -58.54 -11.83 63.60
C TYR A 605 -57.95 -12.41 64.87
N ASN A 606 -56.65 -12.24 65.10
CA ASN A 606 -55.97 -12.68 66.31
C ASN A 606 -56.45 -11.82 67.49
N GLY A 607 -56.52 -10.50 67.30
CA GLY A 607 -57.18 -9.60 68.26
C GLY A 607 -58.72 -9.69 68.38
N TRP A 608 -59.40 -10.63 67.68
CA TRP A 608 -60.87 -10.67 67.64
C TRP A 608 -61.48 -11.55 68.73
N LEU A 609 -61.93 -10.91 69.81
CA LEU A 609 -62.54 -11.56 70.96
C LEU A 609 -63.96 -12.12 70.68
N LEU A 610 -64.21 -13.34 71.12
CA LEU A 610 -65.50 -14.03 71.14
C LEU A 610 -65.79 -14.57 72.55
N PHE A 611 -67.00 -14.32 73.05
CA PHE A 611 -67.44 -14.70 74.39
C PHE A 611 -68.37 -15.92 74.34
N SER A 612 -68.16 -16.92 75.19
CA SER A 612 -69.03 -18.10 75.29
C SER A 612 -69.20 -18.61 76.73
N LEU A 613 -70.33 -19.22 77.03
CA LEU A 613 -70.59 -19.88 78.31
C LEU A 613 -70.08 -21.33 78.25
N GLN A 614 -69.17 -21.68 79.15
CA GLN A 614 -68.56 -23.01 79.26
C GLN A 614 -69.20 -23.85 80.37
N GLU A 615 -69.39 -23.27 81.56
CA GLU A 615 -70.18 -23.87 82.65
C GLU A 615 -71.27 -22.89 83.09
N VAL A 616 -72.46 -23.40 83.38
CA VAL A 616 -73.63 -22.63 83.83
C VAL A 616 -74.44 -23.50 84.79
N THR A 617 -74.88 -22.97 85.93
CA THR A 617 -75.76 -23.70 86.86
C THR A 617 -77.14 -24.01 86.28
N ASP A 618 -77.74 -23.05 85.55
CA ASP A 618 -78.96 -23.25 84.77
C ASP A 618 -78.92 -22.45 83.44
N HIS A 619 -78.89 -23.15 82.32
CA HIS A 619 -78.91 -22.58 80.97
C HIS A 619 -80.20 -21.79 80.64
N SER A 620 -81.27 -21.93 81.42
CA SER A 620 -82.51 -21.18 81.24
C SER A 620 -82.55 -19.83 81.98
N LEU A 621 -81.60 -19.55 82.88
CA LEU A 621 -81.55 -18.32 83.66
C LEU A 621 -80.71 -17.21 83.01
N PHE A 622 -79.62 -17.54 82.31
CA PHE A 622 -78.65 -16.55 81.83
C PHE A 622 -78.30 -16.69 80.35
N ALA A 623 -78.26 -15.56 79.64
CA ALA A 623 -77.69 -15.44 78.30
C ALA A 623 -76.44 -14.56 78.31
N LEU A 624 -75.45 -14.94 77.51
CA LEU A 624 -74.23 -14.16 77.24
C LEU A 624 -74.25 -13.69 75.78
N ASP A 625 -74.05 -12.39 75.56
CA ASP A 625 -73.82 -11.86 74.22
C ASP A 625 -72.40 -12.20 73.74
N ARG A 626 -72.32 -13.03 72.70
CA ARG A 626 -71.08 -13.55 72.11
C ARG A 626 -70.09 -12.49 71.59
N TYR A 627 -70.55 -11.27 71.34
CA TYR A 627 -69.71 -10.17 70.85
C TYR A 627 -69.47 -9.07 71.89
N THR A 628 -70.42 -8.83 72.80
CA THR A 628 -70.27 -7.74 73.79
C THR A 628 -69.95 -8.19 75.20
N GLY A 629 -69.95 -9.49 75.51
CA GLY A 629 -69.65 -10.00 76.86
C GLY A 629 -70.72 -9.65 77.92
N GLN A 630 -71.87 -9.14 77.51
CA GLN A 630 -73.00 -8.81 78.41
C GLN A 630 -73.72 -10.07 78.87
N ILE A 631 -73.87 -10.22 80.19
CA ILE A 631 -74.67 -11.28 80.82
C ILE A 631 -76.06 -10.72 81.14
N ARG A 632 -77.12 -11.39 80.70
CA ARG A 632 -78.51 -10.97 80.93
C ARG A 632 -79.39 -12.10 81.44
N THR A 633 -80.41 -11.75 82.23
CA THR A 633 -81.44 -12.70 82.67
C THR A 633 -82.37 -13.12 81.52
N LEU A 634 -82.63 -14.42 81.38
CA LEU A 634 -83.58 -15.00 80.41
C LEU A 634 -84.98 -15.21 80.99
N ARG A 635 -85.06 -15.51 82.30
CA ARG A 635 -86.30 -15.60 83.07
C ARG A 635 -86.13 -14.93 84.44
N SER A 636 -87.24 -14.67 85.12
CA SER A 636 -87.22 -14.25 86.54
C SER A 636 -86.87 -15.42 87.45
N PHE A 637 -86.26 -15.13 88.59
CA PHE A 637 -85.96 -16.13 89.63
C PHE A 637 -87.24 -16.62 90.30
N THR A 638 -87.31 -17.92 90.55
CA THR A 638 -88.38 -18.60 91.28
C THR A 638 -87.91 -18.96 92.69
N GLU A 639 -88.83 -19.42 93.55
CA GLU A 639 -88.50 -19.88 94.90
C GLU A 639 -87.59 -21.13 94.90
N THR A 640 -87.66 -21.94 93.83
CA THR A 640 -86.89 -23.19 93.67
C THR A 640 -85.49 -23.02 93.08
N ASP A 641 -85.15 -21.83 92.58
CA ASP A 641 -83.81 -21.56 92.04
C ASP A 641 -82.78 -21.37 93.16
N GLU A 642 -81.54 -21.81 92.93
CA GLU A 642 -80.43 -21.67 93.88
C GLU A 642 -80.11 -20.20 94.18
N ALA A 643 -79.69 -19.89 95.41
CA ALA A 643 -79.36 -18.52 95.82
C ALA A 643 -78.00 -18.01 95.28
N GLU A 644 -77.20 -18.90 94.70
CA GLU A 644 -75.86 -18.61 94.18
C GLU A 644 -75.64 -19.40 92.90
N HIS A 645 -75.25 -18.71 91.82
CA HIS A 645 -75.10 -19.27 90.49
C HIS A 645 -73.69 -19.01 89.97
N LYS A 646 -72.99 -20.06 89.54
CA LYS A 646 -71.66 -19.98 88.94
C LYS A 646 -71.76 -20.01 87.41
N LEU A 647 -71.23 -19.00 86.75
CA LEU A 647 -70.99 -18.97 85.31
C LEU A 647 -69.48 -19.04 85.06
N VAL A 648 -69.01 -20.00 84.27
CA VAL A 648 -67.65 -19.97 83.71
C VAL A 648 -67.76 -19.55 82.25
N ILE A 649 -67.11 -18.45 81.92
CA ILE A 649 -67.17 -17.77 80.64
C ILE A 649 -65.81 -17.91 79.97
N LEU A 650 -65.78 -18.59 78.84
CA LEU A 650 -64.61 -18.70 77.99
C LEU A 650 -64.59 -17.49 77.05
N VAL A 651 -63.58 -16.65 77.20
CA VAL A 651 -63.20 -15.68 76.18
C VAL A 651 -62.12 -16.32 75.34
N LYS A 652 -62.30 -16.32 74.02
CA LYS A 652 -61.30 -16.78 73.07
C LYS A 652 -61.10 -15.76 71.97
N ASP A 653 -59.95 -15.80 71.32
CA ASP A 653 -59.71 -15.08 70.08
C ASP A 653 -60.39 -15.76 68.87
N ASN A 654 -60.04 -15.31 67.67
CA ASN A 654 -60.36 -15.94 66.39
C ASN A 654 -59.10 -16.14 65.51
N GLY A 655 -57.95 -16.42 66.12
CA GLY A 655 -56.72 -16.77 65.42
C GLY A 655 -56.73 -18.18 64.82
N ASN A 656 -55.67 -18.49 64.07
CA ASN A 656 -55.51 -19.79 63.40
C ASN A 656 -55.28 -20.95 64.40
N VAL A 657 -54.73 -20.65 65.59
CA VAL A 657 -54.68 -21.55 66.74
C VAL A 657 -55.23 -20.76 67.92
N SER A 658 -56.54 -20.87 68.16
CA SER A 658 -57.19 -19.93 69.07
C SER A 658 -56.82 -20.14 70.53
N LEU A 659 -56.24 -19.12 71.16
CA LEU A 659 -55.97 -19.01 72.58
C LEU A 659 -57.22 -18.50 73.32
N SER A 660 -57.23 -18.67 74.64
CA SER A 660 -58.41 -18.39 75.45
C SER A 660 -58.09 -18.22 76.94
N ALA A 661 -58.96 -17.48 77.63
CA ALA A 661 -58.97 -17.32 79.08
C ALA A 661 -60.38 -17.50 79.63
N THR A 662 -60.48 -17.97 80.86
CA THR A 662 -61.75 -18.16 81.56
C THR A 662 -61.97 -17.11 82.64
N ALA A 663 -63.16 -16.51 82.64
CA ALA A 663 -63.65 -15.67 83.73
C ALA A 663 -64.77 -16.42 84.47
N THR A 664 -64.75 -16.46 85.79
CA THR A 664 -65.86 -16.98 86.59
C THR A 664 -66.68 -15.82 87.13
N VAL A 665 -67.99 -15.82 86.87
CA VAL A 665 -68.93 -14.86 87.48
C VAL A 665 -69.83 -15.63 88.43
N ILE A 666 -69.69 -15.34 89.71
CA ILE A 666 -70.55 -15.81 90.79
C ILE A 666 -71.65 -14.76 90.97
N ILE A 667 -72.89 -15.17 90.73
CA ILE A 667 -74.07 -14.33 90.83
C ILE A 667 -74.82 -14.74 92.10
N LYS A 668 -74.96 -13.84 93.07
CA LYS A 668 -75.76 -14.09 94.28
C LYS A 668 -77.11 -13.40 94.19
N VAL A 669 -78.16 -14.17 94.43
CA VAL A 669 -79.55 -13.71 94.36
C VAL A 669 -79.98 -13.26 95.75
N VAL A 670 -80.00 -11.94 95.96
CA VAL A 670 -80.25 -11.32 97.27
C VAL A 670 -81.73 -10.96 97.41
N GLU A 671 -82.29 -11.12 98.61
CA GLU A 671 -83.65 -10.67 98.88
C GLU A 671 -83.70 -9.13 99.06
N PRO A 672 -84.62 -8.42 98.38
CA PRO A 672 -84.71 -6.97 98.48
C PRO A 672 -85.17 -6.56 99.88
N LYS A 673 -84.34 -5.79 100.60
CA LYS A 673 -84.72 -5.21 101.90
C LYS A 673 -85.87 -4.23 101.72
N GLU A 674 -87.04 -4.55 102.27
CA GLU A 674 -88.24 -3.71 102.19
C GLU A 674 -88.04 -2.36 102.90
N ALA A 675 -88.10 -1.26 102.16
CA ALA A 675 -88.03 0.10 102.69
C ALA A 675 -89.44 0.61 103.03
N PHE A 676 -89.89 0.38 104.27
CA PHE A 676 -91.11 0.99 104.79
C PHE A 676 -90.99 2.53 104.88
N ALA A 677 -92.06 3.24 104.51
CA ALA A 677 -92.09 4.71 104.50
C ALA A 677 -92.94 5.29 105.64
N ALA A 678 -92.35 6.18 106.45
CA ALA A 678 -93.08 7.01 107.42
C ALA A 678 -92.37 8.35 107.72
N SER A 679 -93.03 9.44 107.33
CA SER A 679 -93.01 10.80 107.88
C SER A 679 -92.05 11.21 109.03
N ASP A 680 -91.16 12.15 108.69
CA ASP A 680 -91.14 13.54 109.21
C ASP A 680 -90.54 13.89 110.60
N VAL A 681 -90.01 15.13 110.67
CA VAL A 681 -89.61 15.96 111.84
C VAL A 681 -88.18 15.84 112.43
N LYS A 682 -87.37 16.88 112.10
CA LYS A 682 -86.26 17.51 112.86
C LYS A 682 -84.86 16.85 112.97
N SER A 683 -84.04 17.21 111.98
CA SER A 683 -82.82 18.05 112.14
C SER A 683 -81.71 17.68 113.14
N SER A 684 -80.53 17.44 112.59
CA SER A 684 -79.28 18.05 113.06
C SER A 684 -78.41 18.42 111.86
N VAL A 685 -78.12 19.72 111.68
CA VAL A 685 -77.22 20.19 110.61
C VAL A 685 -75.77 19.96 111.03
N LYS A 686 -74.98 19.42 110.10
CA LYS A 686 -73.52 19.54 110.08
C LYS A 686 -73.05 19.60 108.63
N ASP A 687 -73.14 20.79 108.05
CA ASP A 687 -72.48 21.12 106.79
C ASP A 687 -70.97 21.20 107.03
N GLU A 688 -70.23 20.13 106.71
CA GLU A 688 -68.76 20.09 106.80
C GLU A 688 -68.14 19.61 105.47
N GLU A 689 -67.94 20.58 104.57
CA GLU A 689 -66.79 20.70 103.65
C GLU A 689 -66.56 19.69 102.49
N GLU A 690 -67.54 19.52 101.58
CA GLU A 690 -67.20 19.27 100.16
C GLU A 690 -66.86 20.58 99.42
N ASN A 691 -65.66 21.15 99.68
CA ASN A 691 -65.11 22.19 98.80
C ASN A 691 -63.58 22.34 98.93
N SER A 692 -62.83 21.53 98.18
CA SER A 692 -61.37 21.74 98.01
C SER A 692 -60.85 21.18 96.68
N VAL A 693 -61.19 19.93 96.32
CA VAL A 693 -60.62 19.24 95.15
C VAL A 693 -60.96 19.94 93.82
N THR A 694 -62.21 20.32 93.61
CA THR A 694 -62.67 21.07 92.42
C THR A 694 -62.01 22.45 92.33
N PHE A 695 -61.85 23.13 93.46
CA PHE A 695 -61.20 24.44 93.54
C PHE A 695 -59.70 24.36 93.22
N TYR A 696 -58.98 23.37 93.76
CA TYR A 696 -57.57 23.12 93.40
C TYR A 696 -57.39 22.68 91.95
N LEU A 697 -58.34 21.95 91.36
CA LEU A 697 -58.30 21.59 89.93
C LEU A 697 -58.49 22.83 89.04
N ILE A 698 -59.39 23.74 89.40
CA ILE A 698 -59.57 25.03 88.71
C ILE A 698 -58.32 25.92 88.88
N ILE A 699 -57.73 25.99 90.08
CA ILE A 699 -56.50 26.76 90.33
C ILE A 699 -55.32 26.20 89.56
N THR A 700 -55.15 24.88 89.47
CA THR A 700 -54.04 24.26 88.71
C THR A 700 -54.21 24.44 87.20
N LEU A 701 -55.41 24.29 86.65
CA LEU A 701 -55.68 24.60 85.25
C LEU A 701 -55.43 26.10 84.95
N GLY A 702 -55.86 26.98 85.85
CA GLY A 702 -55.64 28.42 85.78
C GLY A 702 -54.16 28.81 85.90
N SER A 703 -53.37 28.13 86.73
CA SER A 703 -51.95 28.41 86.90
C SER A 703 -51.13 27.98 85.67
N VAL A 704 -51.44 26.82 85.07
CA VAL A 704 -50.80 26.38 83.81
C VAL A 704 -51.17 27.33 82.66
N SER A 705 -52.45 27.72 82.56
CA SER A 705 -52.91 28.68 81.54
C SER A 705 -52.28 30.07 81.69
N THR A 706 -52.16 30.58 82.92
CA THR A 706 -51.50 31.88 83.18
C THR A 706 -49.99 31.83 83.00
N LEU A 707 -49.31 30.72 83.33
CA LEU A 707 -47.88 30.53 83.00
C LEU A 707 -47.64 30.49 81.48
N PHE A 708 -48.54 29.87 80.72
CA PHE A 708 -48.50 29.86 79.25
C PHE A 708 -48.76 31.25 78.64
N LEU A 709 -49.69 32.02 79.22
CA LEU A 709 -49.89 33.43 78.86
C LEU A 709 -48.67 34.30 79.21
N ILE A 710 -48.02 34.07 80.35
CA ILE A 710 -46.80 34.79 80.75
C ILE A 710 -45.64 34.46 79.82
N SER A 711 -45.44 33.20 79.41
CA SER A 711 -44.37 32.85 78.46
C SER A 711 -44.61 33.47 77.08
N ILE A 712 -45.87 33.51 76.60
CA ILE A 712 -46.24 34.24 75.37
C ILE A 712 -45.99 35.74 75.52
N ILE A 713 -46.34 36.36 76.65
CA ILE A 713 -46.08 37.79 76.90
C ILE A 713 -44.58 38.07 76.96
N VAL A 714 -43.77 37.20 77.57
CA VAL A 714 -42.30 37.32 77.57
C VAL A 714 -41.74 37.21 76.15
N LEU A 715 -42.23 36.29 75.32
CA LEU A 715 -41.82 36.18 73.92
C LEU A 715 -42.22 37.43 73.11
N ILE A 716 -43.42 37.98 73.33
CA ILE A 716 -43.85 39.25 72.71
C ILE A 716 -42.97 40.42 73.18
N VAL A 717 -42.62 40.50 74.48
CA VAL A 717 -41.72 41.51 75.01
C VAL A 717 -40.29 41.35 74.46
N MET A 718 -39.79 40.13 74.24
CA MET A 718 -38.53 39.89 73.54
C MET A 718 -38.58 40.33 72.07
N GLN A 719 -39.72 40.14 71.40
CA GLN A 719 -39.93 40.57 70.01
C GLN A 719 -40.07 42.10 69.90
N CYS A 720 -40.69 42.76 70.89
CA CYS A 720 -40.95 44.21 70.90
C CYS A 720 -39.87 45.05 71.61
N SER A 721 -38.90 44.46 72.29
CA SER A 721 -37.79 45.18 72.94
C SER A 721 -36.61 45.52 72.01
N LYS A 722 -36.65 45.06 70.75
CA LYS A 722 -35.78 45.59 69.69
C LYS A 722 -36.40 46.84 69.07
N THR A 723 -35.99 48.01 69.54
CA THR A 723 -36.26 49.27 68.84
C THR A 723 -35.51 49.33 67.50
N PRO A 724 -36.08 49.98 66.46
CA PRO A 724 -35.52 50.03 65.11
C PRO A 724 -34.62 51.26 64.90
N ASP A 725 -33.90 51.27 63.77
CA ASP A 725 -33.39 52.51 63.16
C ASP A 725 -33.90 52.64 61.71
N TYR A 726 -34.16 53.88 61.31
CA TYR A 726 -34.78 54.25 60.01
C TYR A 726 -33.73 54.25 58.87
N SER A 727 -34.01 53.91 57.61
CA SER A 727 -35.16 54.17 56.72
C SER A 727 -35.23 55.60 56.14
N SER A 728 -34.88 55.73 54.85
CA SER A 728 -35.34 56.72 53.86
C SER A 728 -34.54 56.48 52.55
N LYS A 729 -34.94 56.83 51.31
CA LYS A 729 -36.08 57.54 50.66
C LYS A 729 -36.05 57.08 49.17
N TYR A 730 -37.03 57.19 48.27
CA TYR A 730 -38.20 58.05 48.06
C TYR A 730 -39.24 57.34 47.12
N LEU A 731 -40.45 57.91 46.98
CA LEU A 731 -41.41 57.98 45.84
C LEU A 731 -41.13 57.15 44.54
N GLN A 732 -42.10 56.62 43.78
CA GLN A 732 -43.54 56.99 43.68
C GLN A 732 -44.46 55.88 43.08
N ASP A 733 -45.78 56.03 43.34
CA ASP A 733 -47.03 55.59 42.65
C ASP A 733 -46.99 55.08 41.18
N THR A 734 -47.95 54.31 40.63
CA THR A 734 -49.15 53.56 41.10
C THR A 734 -49.66 52.66 39.94
N ASN A 735 -50.44 51.60 40.23
CA ASN A 735 -51.86 51.48 39.79
C ASN A 735 -52.52 50.11 40.07
N TYR A 736 -53.71 50.17 40.70
CA TYR A 736 -54.96 49.39 40.45
C TYR A 736 -54.93 47.84 40.39
N ASP A 737 -55.85 47.10 41.03
CA ASP A 737 -56.96 47.50 41.92
C ASP A 737 -57.34 46.37 42.92
N GLY A 738 -58.37 46.60 43.75
CA GLY A 738 -58.85 45.75 44.86
C GLY A 738 -59.06 44.25 44.56
N THR A 739 -58.96 43.35 45.55
CA THR A 739 -59.88 43.18 46.71
C THR A 739 -61.36 43.16 46.29
N LEU A 740 -62.22 42.25 46.74
CA LEU A 740 -62.32 41.71 48.11
C LEU A 740 -63.03 40.34 48.15
N CYS A 741 -62.97 39.64 49.29
CA CYS A 741 -63.54 38.30 49.51
C CYS A 741 -65.07 38.29 49.67
N HIS A 742 -65.72 37.16 49.37
CA HIS A 742 -66.79 36.64 50.25
C HIS A 742 -67.05 35.12 50.13
N SER A 743 -67.14 34.48 51.31
CA SER A 743 -67.87 33.24 51.70
C SER A 743 -68.37 32.20 50.66
N ILE A 744 -67.89 30.95 50.85
CA ILE A 744 -68.68 29.69 51.03
C ILE A 744 -69.86 29.42 50.04
N GLN A 745 -69.76 28.41 49.16
CA GLN A 745 -70.31 27.04 49.35
C GLN A 745 -70.18 26.13 48.09
N TYR A 746 -69.87 24.83 48.31
CA TYR A 746 -70.00 23.65 47.41
C TYR A 746 -70.36 23.80 45.91
N ARG A 747 -69.53 23.22 45.01
CA ARG A 747 -69.87 21.95 44.30
C ARG A 747 -68.70 21.32 43.49
N SER A 748 -68.52 20.01 43.72
CA SER A 748 -68.18 18.90 42.79
C SER A 748 -67.49 19.18 41.44
N GLY A 749 -66.42 18.41 41.15
CA GLY A 749 -66.14 17.94 39.78
C GLY A 749 -64.67 17.90 39.33
N ASP A 750 -64.08 16.71 39.35
CA ASP A 750 -62.83 16.31 38.67
C ASP A 750 -62.75 16.84 37.21
N ASN A 751 -61.59 17.25 36.66
CA ASN A 751 -60.54 16.32 36.20
C ASN A 751 -59.31 17.03 35.58
N ARG A 752 -58.10 16.48 35.87
CA ARG A 752 -57.01 16.10 34.93
C ARG A 752 -56.33 17.11 33.96
N TYR A 753 -54.99 17.12 34.06
CA TYR A 753 -54.00 16.98 32.95
C TYR A 753 -53.80 18.14 31.94
N MET A 754 -52.64 18.34 31.29
CA MET A 754 -51.20 18.01 31.53
C MET A 754 -50.35 18.68 30.42
N LEU A 755 -49.01 18.85 30.60
CA LEU A 755 -47.99 19.11 29.53
C LEU A 755 -48.10 20.48 28.79
N VAL A 756 -47.07 21.08 28.15
CA VAL A 756 -45.60 20.85 28.02
C VAL A 756 -44.86 22.23 28.08
N GLY A 757 -43.52 22.27 28.08
CA GLY A 757 -42.66 23.48 27.95
C GLY A 757 -42.50 24.02 26.49
N PRO A 758 -41.29 24.42 25.99
CA PRO A 758 -39.95 24.34 26.59
C PRO A 758 -38.87 25.46 26.30
N ARG A 759 -37.82 25.50 27.16
CA ARG A 759 -36.36 25.73 26.88
C ARG A 759 -35.73 27.10 26.44
N MET A 760 -34.41 27.15 26.71
CA MET A 760 -33.30 28.02 26.22
C MET A 760 -33.02 29.37 26.95
N SER A 761 -31.77 29.87 27.14
CA SER A 761 -30.40 29.29 27.25
C SER A 761 -29.35 30.38 27.61
N ILE A 762 -28.09 30.00 27.96
CA ILE A 762 -26.86 30.85 28.14
C ILE A 762 -26.80 31.64 29.48
N GLY A 763 -25.66 31.83 30.21
CA GLY A 763 -24.29 31.26 30.11
C GLY A 763 -23.15 32.28 30.39
N SER A 764 -22.17 31.98 31.28
CA SER A 764 -20.91 32.76 31.48
C SER A 764 -19.87 32.06 32.41
N THR A 765 -18.67 32.64 32.60
CA THR A 765 -17.43 32.01 33.14
C THR A 765 -16.66 32.90 34.14
N ILE A 766 -15.69 32.36 34.93
CA ILE A 766 -14.29 32.87 35.17
C ILE A 766 -13.58 32.31 36.45
N VAL A 767 -12.24 32.23 36.32
CA VAL A 767 -11.11 31.81 37.17
C VAL A 767 -10.91 32.60 38.50
N PRO A 768 -10.16 32.06 39.49
CA PRO A 768 -9.08 32.83 40.15
C PRO A 768 -7.78 32.02 40.41
N GLY A 769 -6.72 32.65 40.95
CA GLY A 769 -5.50 31.93 41.39
C GLY A 769 -4.35 32.76 42.02
N SER A 770 -3.28 32.05 42.40
CA SER A 770 -1.95 32.50 42.91
C SER A 770 -1.78 32.93 44.39
N ASN A 771 -0.60 32.60 44.95
CA ASN A 771 0.03 33.03 46.24
C ASN A 771 -0.63 32.55 47.56
N GLY A 772 0.08 32.28 48.68
CA GLY A 772 1.52 32.14 48.94
C GLY A 772 1.90 32.16 50.46
N ASN A 773 3.02 31.51 50.85
CA ASN A 773 3.79 31.61 52.13
C ASN A 773 3.31 30.99 53.49
N THR A 774 4.07 29.97 53.95
CA THR A 774 4.86 29.91 55.23
C THR A 774 4.20 29.66 56.63
N LEU A 775 4.99 29.07 57.56
CA LEU A 775 4.74 28.63 58.98
C LEU A 775 4.13 27.21 59.10
N VAL A 776 4.66 26.17 59.81
CA VAL A 776 5.69 25.97 60.88
C VAL A 776 5.24 26.47 62.28
N ILE A 777 5.29 25.77 63.45
CA ILE A 777 6.10 24.67 64.10
C ILE A 777 5.22 23.87 65.16
N PRO A 778 5.64 22.98 66.13
CA PRO A 778 6.98 22.59 66.68
C PRO A 778 7.39 21.08 66.86
N GLU A 779 7.10 20.42 68.00
CA GLU A 779 7.89 19.31 68.65
C GLU A 779 7.09 17.95 68.78
N ASP A 780 7.61 16.78 69.25
CA ASP A 780 8.83 16.46 70.03
C ASP A 780 9.53 15.09 69.75
N ARG A 781 10.71 14.92 70.39
CA ARG A 781 11.58 13.77 70.76
C ARG A 781 10.89 12.39 71.00
N ARG A 782 11.60 11.23 70.97
CA ARG A 782 12.87 10.91 71.69
C ARG A 782 13.75 9.78 71.09
N ARG A 783 15.09 10.00 71.17
CA ARG A 783 16.24 9.09 71.47
C ARG A 783 16.22 7.64 70.93
N ALA A 784 17.13 7.22 70.02
CA ALA A 784 18.57 6.84 70.21
C ALA A 784 18.76 5.29 70.21
N SER A 785 19.91 4.65 69.90
CA SER A 785 21.32 5.07 69.78
C SER A 785 22.19 4.09 68.93
N GLY A 786 23.26 4.59 68.28
CA GLY A 786 24.41 3.80 67.78
C GLY A 786 24.30 3.22 66.36
N GLU A 787 25.37 3.07 65.56
CA GLU A 787 26.75 3.60 65.68
C GLU A 787 27.41 3.84 64.28
N MET A 788 28.66 4.30 64.26
CA MET A 788 29.40 5.04 63.22
C MET A 788 29.76 4.36 61.87
N ARG A 789 29.67 5.19 60.80
CA ARG A 789 30.71 5.49 59.75
C ARG A 789 31.18 4.39 58.77
N SER A 790 31.78 4.70 57.60
CA SER A 790 31.79 5.89 56.70
C SER A 790 32.57 5.54 55.42
N GLU A 791 32.19 6.11 54.27
CA GLU A 791 33.08 6.26 53.10
C GLU A 791 32.98 7.67 52.50
N THR A 792 34.06 8.14 51.86
CA THR A 792 34.17 9.50 51.29
C THR A 792 35.12 9.58 50.09
N LEU A 793 34.63 10.16 48.98
CA LEU A 793 35.35 10.85 47.89
C LEU A 793 36.51 10.11 47.16
N ARG A 794 36.40 9.86 45.84
CA ARG A 794 36.73 10.78 44.71
C ARG A 794 38.18 11.31 44.71
N GLN A 795 38.99 10.91 43.71
CA GLN A 795 39.45 11.79 42.61
C GLN A 795 40.28 11.04 41.51
N ASP A 796 40.73 11.79 40.51
CA ASP A 796 41.13 11.44 39.12
C ASP A 796 42.56 12.02 38.84
N PRO A 797 43.19 12.01 37.63
CA PRO A 797 43.54 10.94 36.66
C PRO A 797 45.05 10.95 36.23
N ARG A 798 45.37 10.22 35.12
CA ARG A 798 46.49 10.39 34.12
C ARG A 798 47.75 9.48 34.20
N SER A 799 48.08 8.77 33.09
CA SER A 799 49.29 8.99 32.25
C SER A 799 49.57 7.88 31.20
N ARG A 800 50.52 8.14 30.28
CA ARG A 800 51.15 7.33 29.19
C ARG A 800 52.69 7.64 29.24
N PRO A 801 53.67 6.97 28.56
CA PRO A 801 53.59 6.35 27.19
C PRO A 801 54.53 5.11 26.88
N GLN A 802 54.51 4.64 25.61
CA GLN A 802 55.64 4.06 24.79
C GLN A 802 56.40 2.77 25.28
N SER A 803 57.08 1.93 24.44
CA SER A 803 57.23 1.77 22.97
C SER A 803 57.96 0.43 22.59
N LEU A 804 57.90 0.00 21.31
CA LEU A 804 58.75 -1.02 20.62
C LEU A 804 58.55 -2.51 21.04
N SER A 805 58.74 -3.57 20.20
CA SER A 805 59.01 -3.69 18.74
C SER A 805 58.77 -5.11 18.15
N HIS A 806 58.37 -5.17 16.87
CA HIS A 806 58.63 -6.24 15.85
C HIS A 806 57.94 -7.64 15.86
N THR A 807 57.72 -8.12 14.62
CA THR A 807 57.47 -9.50 14.12
C THR A 807 56.08 -10.18 14.25
N GLN A 808 55.71 -10.87 13.16
CA GLN A 808 54.56 -11.77 12.91
C GLN A 808 55.11 -13.22 12.68
N PRO A 809 54.35 -14.33 12.45
CA PRO A 809 52.90 -14.41 12.12
C PRO A 809 52.07 -15.59 12.72
N ARG A 810 50.76 -15.60 12.35
CA ARG A 810 49.81 -16.74 12.21
C ARG A 810 49.15 -17.41 13.45
N LYS A 811 47.81 -17.22 13.49
CA LYS A 811 46.72 -18.20 13.77
C LYS A 811 46.81 -19.14 14.99
N LEU A 812 45.87 -18.95 15.94
CA LEU A 812 44.63 -19.76 16.02
C LEU A 812 43.59 -19.12 16.99
N THR A 813 42.34 -19.58 16.95
CA THR A 813 41.16 -18.94 17.58
C THR A 813 40.78 -19.48 18.96
N PRO A 814 40.36 -18.64 19.93
CA PRO A 814 39.87 -19.05 21.25
C PRO A 814 38.33 -19.24 21.35
N LYS A 815 37.89 -19.74 22.52
CA LYS A 815 36.52 -20.16 22.86
C LYS A 815 35.54 -19.02 23.24
N VAL A 816 34.25 -19.34 23.23
CA VAL A 816 33.15 -18.67 23.98
C VAL A 816 33.10 -19.19 25.45
N PRO A 817 32.65 -18.38 26.42
CA PRO A 817 31.82 -18.94 27.51
C PRO A 817 30.69 -18.04 28.12
N ASN A 818 29.59 -18.71 28.48
CA ASN A 818 28.69 -18.57 29.66
C ASN A 818 27.94 -17.29 30.10
N SER A 819 26.60 -17.46 30.25
CA SER A 819 25.72 -17.09 31.41
C SER A 819 24.31 -17.70 31.18
N ASP A 820 23.62 -18.50 32.01
CA ASP A 820 23.73 -18.95 33.43
C ASP A 820 23.23 -17.92 34.48
N TRP A 821 22.35 -18.19 35.47
CA TRP A 821 21.78 -19.44 36.03
C TRP A 821 20.36 -19.31 36.69
N ARG A 822 19.79 -20.44 37.21
CA ARG A 822 18.66 -20.63 38.20
C ARG A 822 17.20 -20.62 37.69
N TYR A 823 16.39 -21.68 37.88
CA TYR A 823 15.73 -22.30 39.09
C TYR A 823 14.55 -21.44 39.62
N SER A 824 13.34 -21.94 39.96
CA SER A 824 12.73 -23.29 40.14
C SER A 824 11.17 -23.14 40.18
N ALA A 825 10.21 -24.09 40.31
CA ALA A 825 10.02 -25.57 40.40
C ALA A 825 8.47 -25.83 40.53
N SER A 826 7.83 -27.02 40.49
CA SER A 826 8.09 -28.37 39.91
C SER A 826 6.86 -29.31 40.12
N LEU A 827 6.81 -30.46 39.43
CA LEU A 827 6.04 -31.71 39.75
C LEU A 827 4.48 -31.74 39.67
N ARG A 828 3.95 -32.34 38.59
CA ARG A 828 3.36 -33.71 38.59
C ARG A 828 3.15 -34.22 37.15
N ALA A 829 2.78 -35.49 36.96
CA ALA A 829 2.79 -36.18 35.66
C ALA A 829 1.67 -37.23 35.52
N GLY A 830 1.36 -37.63 34.27
CA GLY A 830 0.56 -38.83 33.98
C GLY A 830 0.09 -38.97 32.52
N MET A 831 0.74 -39.89 31.78
CA MET A 831 0.20 -40.78 30.71
C MET A 831 -0.50 -40.13 29.45
N GLN A 832 -0.46 -40.71 28.23
CA GLN A 832 0.06 -42.01 27.78
C GLN A 832 0.51 -42.03 26.30
N SER A 833 1.56 -42.82 26.01
CA SER A 833 1.90 -43.50 24.74
C SER A 833 1.54 -42.89 23.36
N SER A 834 2.57 -42.44 22.65
CA SER A 834 2.67 -42.50 21.17
C SER A 834 3.35 -43.79 20.71
N VAL A 835 2.98 -44.35 19.55
CA VAL A 835 3.76 -45.38 18.82
C VAL A 835 3.78 -45.03 17.33
N HIS A 836 4.92 -45.21 16.67
CA HIS A 836 5.16 -44.84 15.27
C HIS A 836 4.96 -46.02 14.30
N MET A 837 4.85 -45.71 13.02
CA MET A 837 4.85 -46.69 11.91
C MET A 837 6.25 -47.29 11.67
N GLU A 838 6.30 -48.53 11.17
CA GLU A 838 7.42 -49.06 10.38
C GLU A 838 6.88 -49.78 9.11
N GLU A 839 7.73 -49.88 8.09
CA GLU A 839 7.48 -50.57 6.82
C GLU A 839 7.92 -52.06 6.93
N SER A 840 7.80 -52.99 5.97
CA SER A 840 7.56 -52.95 4.51
C SER A 840 7.12 -54.33 3.94
N SER A 841 6.54 -54.33 2.74
CA SER A 841 6.67 -55.31 1.62
C SER A 841 6.76 -56.84 1.82
N VAL A 842 5.88 -57.61 1.14
CA VAL A 842 6.18 -58.78 0.24
C VAL A 842 4.88 -59.33 -0.43
N MET A 843 4.98 -60.03 -1.57
CA MET A 843 3.86 -60.40 -2.47
C MET A 843 3.11 -61.72 -2.18
N GLN A 844 1.78 -61.71 -2.36
CA GLN A 844 0.89 -62.73 -2.98
C GLN A 844 -0.56 -62.21 -3.02
N GLY A 845 -1.56 -62.77 -3.72
CA GLY A 845 -1.64 -63.94 -4.62
C GLY A 845 -2.83 -63.79 -5.60
N ALA A 846 -3.46 -64.88 -6.10
CA ALA A 846 -4.59 -64.77 -7.06
C ALA A 846 -5.65 -65.90 -7.01
N GLN A 847 -6.84 -65.59 -7.55
CA GLN A 847 -7.99 -66.46 -7.96
C GLN A 847 -8.96 -67.04 -6.90
N GLY A 848 -10.27 -67.00 -7.21
CA GLY A 848 -11.39 -67.63 -6.47
C GLY A 848 -12.76 -66.97 -6.74
N VAL A 849 -13.83 -67.72 -7.05
CA VAL A 849 -15.12 -67.21 -7.61
C VAL A 849 -16.34 -68.13 -7.28
N LEU A 850 -17.57 -67.54 -7.17
CA LEU A 850 -18.93 -68.15 -7.04
C LEU A 850 -19.26 -68.91 -5.69
N VAL A 851 -20.51 -69.10 -5.19
CA VAL A 851 -21.83 -68.36 -5.21
C VAL A 851 -22.89 -69.05 -4.28
N GLN A 852 -24.18 -68.64 -4.33
CA GLN A 852 -25.42 -69.25 -3.76
C GLN A 852 -25.85 -68.77 -2.35
N ASN A 853 -27.14 -68.71 -1.92
CA ASN A 853 -28.52 -68.89 -2.47
C ASN A 853 -29.54 -68.41 -1.35
N TRP A 854 -30.90 -68.37 -1.35
CA TRP A 854 -32.11 -68.52 -2.22
C TRP A 854 -33.37 -68.14 -1.35
N PRO A 855 -34.66 -68.24 -1.77
CA PRO A 855 -35.33 -68.11 -3.08
C PRO A 855 -36.63 -67.23 -3.03
N THR A 856 -37.46 -67.27 -4.09
CA THR A 856 -38.82 -66.69 -4.16
C THR A 856 -39.87 -67.79 -4.43
N VAL A 857 -41.16 -67.53 -4.18
CA VAL A 857 -42.30 -68.39 -4.59
C VAL A 857 -43.28 -67.57 -5.44
N SER A 858 -44.02 -68.22 -6.34
CA SER A 858 -44.73 -67.60 -7.47
C SER A 858 -46.06 -68.32 -7.81
N SER A 859 -47.04 -67.59 -8.35
CA SER A 859 -48.21 -68.12 -9.08
C SER A 859 -48.84 -67.03 -9.98
N ALA A 860 -49.70 -67.44 -10.93
CA ALA A 860 -49.86 -66.72 -12.20
C ALA A 860 -51.22 -66.90 -12.92
N ALA A 861 -51.48 -65.98 -13.87
CA ALA A 861 -52.41 -66.04 -15.01
C ALA A 861 -53.95 -66.09 -14.76
N GLY A 862 -54.71 -65.50 -15.69
CA GLY A 862 -56.19 -65.62 -15.79
C GLY A 862 -56.90 -64.36 -16.29
N ASP A 863 -57.44 -64.38 -17.51
CA ASP A 863 -58.04 -63.24 -18.23
C ASP A 863 -59.52 -62.92 -17.89
N ALA A 864 -59.98 -61.75 -18.39
CA ALA A 864 -61.36 -61.31 -18.63
C ALA A 864 -62.24 -60.92 -17.39
N GLU A 865 -63.23 -60.02 -17.48
CA GLU A 865 -63.82 -59.29 -18.62
C GLU A 865 -64.48 -57.95 -18.19
N GLY A 866 -64.53 -56.93 -19.08
CA GLY A 866 -65.60 -55.90 -19.10
C GLY A 866 -65.32 -54.47 -18.58
N GLY A 867 -65.83 -53.46 -19.30
CA GLY A 867 -66.47 -52.28 -18.67
C GLY A 867 -65.79 -50.88 -18.76
N GLU A 868 -65.95 -50.20 -19.89
CA GLU A 868 -65.61 -48.80 -20.24
C GLU A 868 -65.80 -47.64 -19.21
N VAL A 869 -64.82 -46.71 -19.22
CA VAL A 869 -64.94 -45.20 -19.26
C VAL A 869 -65.54 -44.39 -18.07
N SER A 870 -64.65 -43.60 -17.42
CA SER A 870 -64.67 -42.15 -17.00
C SER A 870 -65.97 -41.30 -16.85
N PRO A 871 -65.98 -40.14 -16.12
CA PRO A 871 -65.01 -39.59 -15.15
C PRO A 871 -65.61 -39.18 -13.74
N PRO A 872 -65.62 -37.92 -13.22
CA PRO A 872 -64.80 -37.52 -12.05
C PRO A 872 -65.55 -36.88 -10.84
N MET A 873 -64.87 -36.61 -9.71
CA MET A 873 -64.95 -35.36 -8.89
C MET A 873 -64.20 -35.41 -7.53
N GLY A 874 -63.42 -34.36 -7.21
CA GLY A 874 -63.01 -33.91 -5.84
C GLY A 874 -62.06 -34.80 -5.00
N ALA A 875 -61.30 -34.28 -4.03
CA ALA A 875 -60.89 -32.89 -3.72
C ALA A 875 -59.61 -32.90 -2.83
N GLY A 876 -58.83 -31.82 -2.80
CA GLY A 876 -57.62 -31.67 -1.97
C GLY A 876 -57.17 -30.20 -1.88
N VAL A 877 -56.45 -29.83 -0.82
CA VAL A 877 -56.26 -28.42 -0.39
C VAL A 877 -54.79 -28.12 -0.06
N ASP A 878 -54.29 -27.02 -0.64
CA ASP A 878 -53.18 -26.13 -0.25
C ASP A 878 -51.75 -26.68 0.05
N SER A 879 -50.68 -25.95 -0.27
CA SER A 879 -50.53 -24.72 -1.07
C SER A 879 -49.13 -24.67 -1.70
N ASN A 880 -48.95 -23.91 -2.79
CA ASN A 880 -47.69 -23.90 -3.55
C ASN A 880 -47.48 -22.58 -4.31
N SER A 881 -46.22 -22.19 -4.57
CA SER A 881 -45.85 -20.89 -5.16
C SER A 881 -45.45 -21.00 -6.64
N TRP A 882 -46.21 -20.39 -7.57
CA TRP A 882 -45.80 -20.26 -8.98
C TRP A 882 -46.30 -18.96 -9.65
N HIS A 883 -45.60 -18.54 -10.71
CA HIS A 883 -45.88 -17.34 -11.50
C HIS A 883 -47.16 -17.42 -12.36
N PHE A 884 -47.73 -16.26 -12.68
CA PHE A 884 -48.78 -16.08 -13.69
C PHE A 884 -48.34 -15.17 -14.86
N ARG A 885 -48.97 -15.35 -16.03
CA ARG A 885 -48.94 -14.40 -17.15
C ARG A 885 -50.23 -14.51 -17.99
N TYR A 886 -50.60 -13.41 -18.63
CA TYR A 886 -51.79 -13.24 -19.50
C TYR A 886 -53.15 -13.32 -18.80
N GLY A 887 -54.20 -12.79 -19.44
CA GLY A 887 -55.53 -12.56 -18.86
C GLY A 887 -56.49 -11.85 -19.83
N ALA A 888 -57.24 -10.86 -19.32
CA ALA A 888 -58.36 -10.10 -19.93
C ALA A 888 -59.77 -10.69 -19.72
N GLY A 889 -60.75 -9.80 -19.50
CA GLY A 889 -62.19 -10.13 -19.41
C GLY A 889 -62.83 -9.92 -18.02
N GLY A 890 -63.84 -9.04 -17.94
CA GLY A 890 -64.92 -9.06 -16.94
C GLY A 890 -66.27 -9.15 -17.68
N PRO A 891 -67.42 -8.67 -17.15
CA PRO A 891 -67.74 -8.18 -15.80
C PRO A 891 -69.04 -8.81 -15.19
N GLY A 892 -69.46 -8.43 -13.98
CA GLY A 892 -70.85 -8.67 -13.50
C GLY A 892 -71.07 -8.76 -11.98
N GLY A 893 -72.18 -8.21 -11.49
CA GLY A 893 -72.68 -8.25 -10.08
C GLY A 893 -74.15 -7.75 -10.06
N PRO A 894 -74.71 -7.15 -8.97
CA PRO A 894 -74.24 -7.02 -7.58
C PRO A 894 -74.95 -8.04 -6.62
N PRO A 895 -76.07 -7.83 -5.85
CA PRO A 895 -76.88 -6.64 -5.49
C PRO A 895 -77.27 -6.46 -3.98
N GLN A 896 -76.84 -5.36 -3.35
CA GLN A 896 -77.53 -4.63 -2.23
C GLN A 896 -77.65 -5.38 -0.86
N HIS A 897 -78.02 -4.78 0.28
CA HIS A 897 -78.57 -3.46 0.59
C HIS A 897 -78.17 -2.96 2.02
N LEU A 898 -77.63 -1.74 2.17
CA LEU A 898 -78.19 -0.63 2.99
C LEU A 898 -77.27 0.62 2.99
N LYS A 899 -77.73 1.73 3.60
CA LYS A 899 -77.46 3.16 3.25
C LYS A 899 -77.58 4.07 4.50
N PRO A 900 -77.40 5.42 4.44
CA PRO A 900 -76.68 6.31 3.49
C PRO A 900 -75.80 7.41 4.15
N GLY A 901 -75.23 8.35 3.36
CA GLY A 901 -75.08 9.76 3.79
C GLY A 901 -73.72 10.47 3.55
N GLU A 902 -73.57 11.47 2.65
CA GLU A 902 -74.16 11.66 1.31
C GLU A 902 -73.33 12.63 0.41
N VAL A 903 -73.35 12.35 -0.90
CA VAL A 903 -73.00 13.09 -2.15
C VAL A 903 -72.05 14.34 -2.21
N PRO A 904 -71.14 14.41 -3.22
CA PRO A 904 -70.72 15.64 -3.96
C PRO A 904 -71.72 15.89 -5.13
N PRO A 905 -71.40 16.49 -6.32
CA PRO A 905 -70.36 17.45 -6.76
C PRO A 905 -70.98 18.73 -7.39
N GLU A 906 -70.18 19.57 -8.09
CA GLU A 906 -70.47 20.08 -9.47
C GLU A 906 -69.30 20.95 -10.02
N ALA A 907 -69.48 21.65 -11.16
CA ALA A 907 -68.39 22.17 -12.02
C ALA A 907 -68.64 23.61 -12.59
N PHE A 908 -67.83 23.98 -13.61
CA PHE A 908 -67.98 25.09 -14.58
C PHE A 908 -67.38 26.51 -14.28
N ILE A 909 -66.71 27.04 -15.33
CA ILE A 909 -66.57 28.45 -15.79
C ILE A 909 -65.46 29.39 -15.22
N ILE A 910 -65.09 30.33 -16.11
CA ILE A 910 -63.90 31.21 -16.30
C ILE A 910 -64.41 32.68 -16.40
N PRO A 911 -63.65 33.83 -16.36
CA PRO A 911 -62.30 34.21 -15.86
C PRO A 911 -62.31 35.39 -14.84
N GLY A 912 -61.14 35.99 -14.49
CA GLY A 912 -61.07 37.40 -14.00
C GLY A 912 -59.69 37.90 -13.52
N SER A 913 -59.04 38.80 -14.26
CA SER A 913 -57.80 39.55 -13.89
C SER A 913 -58.15 40.98 -13.36
N PRO A 914 -57.26 41.95 -12.99
CA PRO A 914 -55.84 42.15 -13.41
C PRO A 914 -54.77 42.76 -12.43
N ALA A 915 -53.48 42.53 -12.75
CA ALA A 915 -52.27 43.36 -12.44
C ALA A 915 -51.05 42.82 -13.25
N ILE A 916 -50.07 43.52 -13.88
CA ILE A 916 -49.71 44.95 -14.11
C ILE A 916 -48.92 45.64 -12.96
N ILE A 917 -47.67 46.13 -13.09
CA ILE A 917 -46.61 46.05 -14.16
C ILE A 917 -45.18 46.37 -13.60
N SER A 918 -44.12 46.03 -14.37
CA SER A 918 -42.73 46.56 -14.43
C SER A 918 -41.64 45.48 -14.24
N ILE A 919 -40.71 45.14 -15.15
CA ILE A 919 -40.15 45.66 -16.45
C ILE A 919 -38.84 46.47 -16.35
N ARG A 920 -37.71 45.78 -16.55
CA ARG A 920 -36.70 46.00 -17.63
C ARG A 920 -35.80 44.73 -17.72
N GLN A 921 -35.47 44.08 -18.84
CA GLN A 921 -34.97 44.48 -20.19
C GLN A 921 -33.58 45.15 -20.15
N GLN A 922 -32.57 44.78 -20.93
CA GLN A 922 -32.36 43.78 -22.03
C GLN A 922 -31.20 42.81 -21.64
N GLY A 923 -30.84 41.73 -22.36
CA GLY A 923 -31.27 41.21 -23.67
C GLY A 923 -30.11 41.21 -24.71
N GLY A 924 -29.74 40.04 -25.24
CA GLY A 924 -28.67 39.86 -26.23
C GLY A 924 -28.34 38.37 -26.43
N GLU A 925 -28.20 37.94 -27.69
CA GLU A 925 -28.22 36.53 -28.11
C GLU A 925 -26.87 36.04 -28.69
N ASP A 926 -26.72 34.70 -28.68
CA ASP A 926 -26.07 33.82 -29.65
C ASP A 926 -24.54 33.74 -29.92
N ASP A 927 -24.15 32.47 -30.03
CA ASP A 927 -23.31 31.82 -31.05
C ASP A 927 -21.78 31.62 -30.92
N LYS A 928 -21.44 30.32 -31.08
CA LYS A 928 -20.26 29.71 -31.73
C LYS A 928 -18.85 29.78 -31.09
N SER A 929 -18.06 28.80 -31.54
CA SER A 929 -16.66 28.55 -31.24
C SER A 929 -15.71 29.36 -32.14
N ASP A 930 -14.45 29.53 -31.73
CA ASP A 930 -13.32 28.86 -32.41
C ASP A 930 -11.95 29.13 -31.75
N PHE A 931 -10.94 28.42 -32.27
CA PHE A 931 -9.52 28.47 -31.92
C PHE A 931 -8.90 29.89 -31.97
N ILE A 932 -8.02 30.21 -31.01
CA ILE A 932 -6.73 30.90 -31.25
C ILE A 932 -5.65 30.29 -30.34
N SER A 933 -4.40 30.26 -30.81
CA SER A 933 -3.20 29.85 -30.05
C SER A 933 -2.05 30.86 -30.18
N PHE A 934 -0.93 30.61 -29.46
CA PHE A 934 0.33 31.38 -29.38
C PHE A 934 0.38 32.66 -28.52
N GLY A 935 1.50 32.81 -27.79
CA GLY A 935 1.87 34.02 -27.05
C GLY A 935 3.01 33.83 -26.03
N LYS A 936 4.29 33.97 -26.43
CA LYS A 936 5.46 33.97 -25.52
C LYS A 936 5.91 35.40 -25.17
N LYS A 937 6.19 35.69 -23.88
CA LYS A 937 7.29 36.54 -23.32
C LYS A 937 7.17 36.64 -21.78
N GLU A 938 8.25 36.46 -21.00
CA GLU A 938 9.16 37.49 -20.41
C GLU A 938 8.46 38.50 -19.46
N GLU A 939 8.97 38.89 -18.27
CA GLU A 939 10.27 38.58 -17.61
C GLU A 939 10.29 38.88 -16.07
N ALA A 940 11.25 38.24 -15.38
CA ALA A 940 12.06 38.76 -14.24
C ALA A 940 11.53 38.95 -12.79
N LYS A 941 12.51 38.80 -11.86
CA LYS A 941 12.53 39.02 -10.37
C LYS A 941 12.03 37.82 -9.54
N LYS A 942 12.68 37.41 -8.43
CA LYS A 942 13.70 38.07 -7.55
C LYS A 942 14.69 37.04 -6.92
N LYS A 943 15.90 37.47 -6.53
CA LYS A 943 17.01 36.63 -5.99
C LYS A 943 17.00 36.52 -4.44
N LYS A 944 17.44 35.38 -3.86
CA LYS A 944 18.69 35.23 -3.03
C LYS A 944 18.78 33.94 -2.18
N LYS A 945 20.02 33.61 -1.74
CA LYS A 945 20.49 32.51 -0.85
C LYS A 945 20.44 31.11 -1.51
N LYS A 946 21.41 30.19 -1.30
CA LYS A 946 22.71 30.26 -0.59
C LYS A 946 23.68 29.23 -1.21
N LYS A 947 24.96 29.55 -1.46
CA LYS A 947 26.00 28.57 -1.84
C LYS A 947 27.36 28.91 -1.20
N LYS A 948 27.94 27.91 -0.53
CA LYS A 948 29.27 27.77 0.10
C LYS A 948 29.37 26.25 0.39
N GLU A 949 30.48 25.54 0.37
CA GLU A 949 31.91 25.87 0.29
C GLU A 949 32.60 24.59 -0.26
N LYS A 950 33.60 24.61 -1.15
CA LYS A 950 35.03 24.78 -0.87
C LYS A 950 35.80 24.76 -2.21
N LYS A 951 36.93 25.47 -2.30
CA LYS A 951 38.09 25.03 -3.09
C LYS A 951 39.37 25.72 -2.59
N ASP A 952 40.51 25.16 -3.00
CA ASP A 952 41.86 25.75 -3.03
C ASP A 952 42.50 26.21 -1.71
N LYS A 953 43.33 25.32 -1.14
CA LYS A 953 44.72 25.65 -0.74
C LYS A 953 45.54 24.40 -0.38
N LYS A 954 46.55 24.08 -1.19
CA LYS A 954 47.79 23.42 -0.76
C LYS A 954 48.87 23.65 -1.82
N ASP A 955 49.97 24.31 -1.45
CA ASP A 955 51.21 24.33 -2.24
C ASP A 955 52.41 24.67 -1.32
N LYS A 956 53.59 24.21 -1.75
CA LYS A 956 54.97 24.44 -1.27
C LYS A 956 55.43 23.92 0.10
N GLY A 957 56.41 23.02 0.01
CA GLY A 957 57.57 22.91 0.91
C GLY A 957 57.62 21.66 1.78
N LYS A 958 58.77 21.01 1.94
CA LYS A 958 60.03 21.01 1.14
C LYS A 958 60.84 19.75 1.57
N ASP A 959 61.97 19.53 0.91
CA ASP A 959 63.10 18.68 1.30
C ASP A 959 62.92 17.17 1.04
N ASP A 960 63.92 16.37 0.66
CA ASP A 960 65.14 16.40 -0.21
C ASP A 960 65.93 15.12 0.25
N ASP A 961 66.63 14.26 -0.50
CA ASP A 961 67.23 14.24 -1.85
C ASP A 961 67.38 12.75 -2.35
N GLU A 962 68.15 12.47 -3.43
CA GLU A 962 68.42 11.18 -4.17
C GLU A 962 67.34 10.61 -5.13
#